data_AF-A0A368VL54-F1
#
_entry.id   AF-A0A368VL54-F1
#
_cell.length_a   1.000
_cell.length_b   1.000
_cell.length_c   1.000
_cell.angle_alpha   90.00
_cell.angle_beta   90.00
_cell.angle_gamma   90.00
#
_symmetry.space_group_name_H-M   'P 1'
#
loop_
_entity.id
_entity.type
_entity.pdbx_description
1 polymer ?
#
loop_
_entity_poly.entity_id
_entity_poly.type
_entity_poly.pdbx_seq_one_letter_code
_entity_poly.pdbx_strand_id
1 'polypeptide(L)'
;MYKYFGKHNKRSRIHTFLLAFLVAFVPMMANFLANAEAATTLVTYPAPTTGITMNTTYTVQVRVPGGNWQNVDVYNTTVGIVPANASIAYFDTDGPVDLSITYNSGTVTSAAVHPTSKGITPAVNGNTMTFSISGPTKLSLEVNGNINNNLHLFVNPLEVNPPSPTDPNVIYLGPGVHNQSYVVPSGKTLYLAGGGVINGNVMFQSANNAKFLGRGMLSRPNYGGLVINFSNNITVDGIIVNNYGNANGGGTGANIGNSSNVLLNNVKWFSHKKWTDGINVYGSNNVTINDAYFRTGDDSIAIYATRQGGGESYWGNTQNIKVSNTILMPDVAHPINIGTHGDPTAPGEGVVIDNVRFENIDILTHNSQSCSRALNIGIISGDGNLITNTTFDNIRIEDVCDNGIFEIGTVDNGWTTGPGRGHKNIYFKNVSYTGTHAEGSKIYGWNSSRLAQDITFENLKINGNVISNAAAGNISVGNHTSNVNFIASGGTPPAVTPFPPVTPINLALNKSASSDSSQSGNPASSGNDSSTSTRWSANDGNTGHSWTVDLGSSMRITDGTQVKWEQSGKVYKYKIETSNNNTNWTMKVDKTANTSTEQTQTDSFKADARYVKITVTGLESGVWASFYDFKVLGEQWNLAMGKTASSDSSQSSFPASNAADGNQMTHWSANDGNTGHWVKVDLGYVKKITHGTQVLWPTSGSVYKYKVETSIDNTNWTQVVDKTANTSTDQVQNDY
;
A
#
# COMPACT_ATOMS: atom_id res chain seq x y z
N MET A 1 32.19 18.68 68.68
CA MET A 1 32.89 19.64 67.76
C MET A 1 31.97 19.75 66.54
N TYR A 2 31.39 20.86 66.10
CA TYR A 2 31.70 22.29 66.22
C TYR A 2 30.41 23.09 66.47
N LYS A 3 30.58 24.22 67.18
CA LYS A 3 29.61 25.21 67.67
C LYS A 3 29.10 26.22 66.61
N TYR A 4 27.86 26.70 66.85
CA TYR A 4 27.33 28.10 66.77
C TYR A 4 27.29 28.78 65.38
N PHE A 5 26.33 29.64 65.00
CA PHE A 5 25.54 30.71 65.64
C PHE A 5 24.12 30.73 65.02
N GLY A 6 23.05 31.37 65.49
CA GLY A 6 22.81 32.40 66.50
C GLY A 6 21.49 33.13 66.16
N LYS A 7 20.52 33.06 67.09
CA LYS A 7 19.31 33.90 67.37
C LYS A 7 18.92 35.04 66.41
N HIS A 8 17.61 35.21 66.16
CA HIS A 8 16.81 36.23 66.87
C HIS A 8 15.28 36.14 66.64
N ASN A 9 14.57 36.37 67.75
CA ASN A 9 13.12 36.38 67.95
C ASN A 9 12.38 37.53 67.22
N LYS A 10 11.07 37.34 66.98
CA LYS A 10 10.02 38.25 67.48
C LYS A 10 8.66 37.57 67.61
N ARG A 11 8.07 37.72 68.79
CA ARG A 11 6.74 37.25 69.25
C ARG A 11 5.65 38.26 68.89
N SER A 12 4.41 37.78 68.76
CA SER A 12 3.17 38.38 69.34
C SER A 12 1.98 37.46 68.96
N ARG A 13 1.55 36.48 69.77
CA ARG A 13 0.50 36.53 70.83
C ARG A 13 -0.56 37.61 70.66
N ILE A 14 -1.86 37.22 70.69
CA ILE A 14 -2.86 37.62 71.69
C ILE A 14 -4.24 36.94 71.42
N HIS A 15 -4.66 36.14 72.42
CA HIS A 15 -5.98 35.91 73.06
C HIS A 15 -7.23 35.58 72.21
N THR A 16 -7.90 34.41 72.36
CA THR A 16 -8.68 33.83 73.49
C THR A 16 -10.08 34.42 73.65
N PHE A 17 -11.15 33.61 73.49
CA PHE A 17 -12.38 33.52 74.32
C PHE A 17 -13.22 32.32 73.77
N LEU A 18 -13.31 31.17 74.47
CA LEU A 18 -14.35 30.75 75.45
C LEU A 18 -15.76 30.65 74.84
N LEU A 19 -16.36 29.46 74.73
CA LEU A 19 -17.19 28.80 75.75
C LEU A 19 -17.87 27.53 75.18
N ALA A 20 -18.17 26.60 76.08
CA ALA A 20 -18.53 25.19 75.92
C ALA A 20 -19.87 24.86 75.21
N PHE A 21 -20.00 23.65 74.67
CA PHE A 21 -20.99 22.66 75.11
C PHE A 21 -20.69 21.25 74.57
N LEU A 22 -20.96 20.25 75.41
CA LEU A 22 -20.68 18.83 75.28
C LEU A 22 -21.88 18.10 74.59
N VAL A 23 -21.59 16.98 73.91
CA VAL A 23 -22.50 15.87 73.53
C VAL A 23 -23.35 16.04 72.25
N ALA A 24 -22.91 15.41 71.16
CA ALA A 24 -23.65 14.34 70.45
C ALA A 24 -22.89 13.95 69.18
N PHE A 25 -22.34 12.73 69.17
CA PHE A 25 -21.74 12.10 67.99
C PHE A 25 -22.88 11.71 67.04
N VAL A 26 -23.06 12.45 65.95
CA VAL A 26 -23.83 12.01 64.78
C VAL A 26 -22.82 11.87 63.64
N PRO A 27 -22.70 10.70 62.99
CA PRO A 27 -21.91 10.63 61.78
C PRO A 27 -22.66 11.45 60.72
N MET A 28 -22.12 12.62 60.34
CA MET A 28 -22.50 13.25 59.09
C MET A 28 -22.21 12.23 57.99
N MET A 29 -23.27 11.58 57.48
CA MET A 29 -23.22 11.01 56.14
C MET A 29 -22.88 12.18 55.22
N ALA A 30 -21.62 12.24 54.78
CA ALA A 30 -21.27 13.00 53.61
C ALA A 30 -22.04 12.33 52.46
N ASN A 31 -23.21 12.88 52.15
CA ASN A 31 -23.81 12.68 50.85
C ASN A 31 -22.81 13.26 49.86
N PHE A 32 -21.95 12.40 49.30
CA PHE A 32 -21.33 12.71 48.03
C PHE A 32 -22.49 13.06 47.11
N LEU A 33 -22.52 14.31 46.64
CA LEU A 33 -23.36 14.67 45.52
C LEU A 33 -23.01 13.66 44.44
N ALA A 34 -23.93 12.74 44.15
CA ALA A 34 -23.85 11.94 42.96
C ALA A 34 -23.71 12.95 41.82
N ASN A 35 -22.62 12.88 41.06
CA ASN A 35 -22.52 13.63 39.82
C ASN A 35 -23.79 13.29 39.04
N ALA A 36 -24.65 14.28 38.83
CA ALA A 36 -25.80 14.12 37.96
C ALA A 36 -25.21 13.88 36.57
N GLU A 37 -25.08 12.61 36.18
CA GLU A 37 -24.80 12.27 34.78
C GLU A 37 -25.94 12.87 33.95
N ALA A 38 -25.58 13.62 32.91
CA ALA A 38 -26.56 14.14 31.98
C ALA A 38 -27.39 12.95 31.43
N ALA A 39 -28.71 13.13 31.35
CA ALA A 39 -29.57 12.06 30.85
C ALA A 39 -29.17 11.70 29.41
N THR A 40 -29.01 10.40 29.13
CA THR A 40 -28.69 9.89 27.80
C THR A 40 -29.66 10.45 26.75
N THR A 41 -29.11 11.00 25.69
CA THR A 41 -29.83 11.43 24.50
C THR A 41 -29.88 10.27 23.51
N LEU A 42 -31.04 10.06 22.89
CA LEU A 42 -31.27 9.06 21.85
C LEU A 42 -32.07 9.70 20.71
N VAL A 43 -31.53 9.65 19.49
CA VAL A 43 -32.16 10.25 18.30
C VAL A 43 -32.31 9.18 17.23
N THR A 44 -33.55 8.96 16.77
CA THR A 44 -33.89 8.10 15.64
C THR A 44 -34.29 8.94 14.43
N TYR A 45 -34.06 8.41 13.22
CA TYR A 45 -34.33 9.13 11.98
C TYR A 45 -35.33 8.35 11.13
N PRO A 46 -36.55 8.87 10.92
CA PRO A 46 -37.50 8.24 10.01
C PRO A 46 -36.97 8.18 8.58
N ALA A 47 -37.12 7.03 7.93
CA ALA A 47 -36.80 6.86 6.53
C ALA A 47 -37.82 7.60 5.64
N PRO A 48 -37.42 8.03 4.42
CA PRO A 48 -38.36 8.53 3.44
C PRO A 48 -39.46 7.50 3.15
N THR A 49 -40.71 7.96 3.05
CA THR A 49 -41.87 7.07 2.81
C THR A 49 -41.93 6.53 1.38
N THR A 50 -41.18 7.12 0.44
CA THR A 50 -41.13 6.70 -0.97
C THR A 50 -39.70 6.85 -1.53
N GLY A 51 -39.41 6.13 -2.62
CA GLY A 51 -38.15 6.28 -3.36
C GLY A 51 -36.96 5.49 -2.80
N ILE A 52 -37.12 4.80 -1.66
CA ILE A 52 -36.08 3.98 -1.02
C ILE A 52 -36.64 2.60 -0.66
N THR A 53 -35.83 1.57 -0.87
CA THR A 53 -36.20 0.19 -0.52
C THR A 53 -35.88 -0.10 0.94
N MET A 54 -36.91 -0.42 1.71
CA MET A 54 -36.80 -0.89 3.10
C MET A 54 -36.58 -2.40 3.14
N ASN A 55 -35.97 -2.89 4.21
CA ASN A 55 -35.78 -4.31 4.46
C ASN A 55 -36.65 -4.75 5.65
N THR A 56 -37.39 -5.85 5.49
CA THR A 56 -38.33 -6.36 6.50
C THR A 56 -37.82 -7.60 7.23
N THR A 57 -36.58 -8.04 6.97
CA THR A 57 -35.97 -9.19 7.66
C THR A 57 -35.89 -8.95 9.16
N TYR A 58 -35.62 -7.71 9.59
CA TYR A 58 -35.50 -7.35 11.00
C TYR A 58 -36.46 -6.23 11.38
N THR A 59 -37.00 -6.32 12.60
CA THR A 59 -37.60 -5.18 13.30
C THR A 59 -36.61 -4.73 14.37
N VAL A 60 -36.21 -3.46 14.36
CA VAL A 60 -35.23 -2.91 15.31
C VAL A 60 -35.92 -1.91 16.23
N GLN A 61 -35.77 -2.11 17.53
CA GLN A 61 -36.22 -1.17 18.55
C GLN A 61 -35.07 -0.81 19.49
N VAL A 62 -35.06 0.44 19.92
CA VAL A 62 -34.05 1.00 20.83
C VAL A 62 -34.71 1.82 21.93
N ARG A 63 -34.09 1.87 23.11
CA ARG A 63 -34.48 2.79 24.19
C ARG A 63 -33.28 3.20 25.03
N VAL A 64 -33.38 4.36 25.66
CA VAL A 64 -32.59 4.63 26.87
C VAL A 64 -33.01 3.60 27.95
N PRO A 65 -32.09 2.99 28.73
CA PRO A 65 -32.44 1.98 29.72
C PRO A 65 -33.56 2.44 30.65
N GLY A 66 -34.61 1.62 30.77
CA GLY A 66 -35.82 1.95 31.55
C GLY A 66 -36.81 2.90 30.86
N GLY A 67 -36.48 3.44 29.67
CA GLY A 67 -37.35 4.29 28.87
C GLY A 67 -38.31 3.53 27.94
N ASN A 68 -38.96 4.28 27.06
CA ASN A 68 -39.87 3.74 26.04
C ASN A 68 -39.12 3.24 24.82
N TRP A 69 -39.56 2.12 24.26
CA TRP A 69 -39.08 1.59 22.98
C TRP A 69 -39.44 2.52 21.82
N GLN A 70 -38.46 2.80 20.97
CA GLN A 70 -38.59 3.54 19.72
C GLN A 70 -38.21 2.61 18.57
N ASN A 71 -38.97 2.65 17.48
CA ASN A 71 -38.63 1.91 16.26
C ASN A 71 -37.47 2.59 15.53
N VAL A 72 -36.59 1.80 14.93
CA VAL A 72 -35.56 2.26 14.01
C VAL A 72 -35.85 1.67 12.64
N ASP A 73 -35.95 2.53 11.63
CA ASP A 73 -36.22 2.10 10.26
C ASP A 73 -35.02 1.33 9.68
N VAL A 74 -35.33 0.28 8.91
CA VAL A 74 -34.34 -0.67 8.38
C VAL A 74 -34.27 -0.57 6.86
N TYR A 75 -33.14 -0.09 6.35
CA TYR A 75 -32.87 0.09 4.94
C TYR A 75 -32.32 -1.20 4.31
N ASN A 76 -32.64 -1.44 3.05
CA ASN A 76 -32.05 -2.55 2.29
C ASN A 76 -30.68 -2.18 1.72
N THR A 77 -29.75 -3.13 1.77
CA THR A 77 -28.50 -3.11 1.00
C THR A 77 -28.28 -4.46 0.31
N THR A 78 -27.39 -4.49 -0.68
CA THR A 78 -27.03 -5.71 -1.40
C THR A 78 -25.55 -5.99 -1.20
N VAL A 79 -25.25 -7.21 -0.78
CA VAL A 79 -23.92 -7.69 -0.37
C VAL A 79 -23.59 -9.02 -1.03
N GLY A 80 -22.34 -9.45 -0.92
CA GLY A 80 -21.88 -10.78 -1.31
C GLY A 80 -21.58 -10.91 -2.80
N ILE A 81 -20.67 -11.84 -3.13
CA ILE A 81 -20.34 -12.21 -4.52
C ILE A 81 -21.54 -12.80 -5.26
N VAL A 82 -22.36 -13.59 -4.54
CA VAL A 82 -23.72 -13.94 -4.93
C VAL A 82 -24.62 -12.91 -4.27
N PRO A 83 -25.24 -11.99 -5.04
CA PRO A 83 -25.97 -10.87 -4.47
C PRO A 83 -27.07 -11.34 -3.51
N ALA A 84 -27.04 -10.82 -2.29
CA ALA A 84 -28.02 -11.09 -1.25
C ALA A 84 -28.44 -9.79 -0.56
N ASN A 85 -29.67 -9.76 -0.04
CA ASN A 85 -30.17 -8.62 0.71
C ASN A 85 -29.68 -8.67 2.17
N ALA A 86 -29.05 -7.59 2.60
CA ALA A 86 -28.72 -7.33 4.00
C ALA A 86 -29.42 -6.06 4.48
N SER A 87 -29.36 -5.83 5.79
CA SER A 87 -30.08 -4.76 6.46
C SER A 87 -29.14 -3.70 7.02
N ILE A 88 -29.55 -2.42 6.97
CA ILE A 88 -28.87 -1.28 7.61
C ILE A 88 -29.88 -0.57 8.49
N ALA A 89 -29.54 -0.34 9.76
CA ALA A 89 -30.28 0.54 10.66
C ALA A 89 -29.30 1.49 11.37
N TYR A 90 -29.70 2.74 11.59
CA TYR A 90 -28.85 3.74 12.22
C TYR A 90 -29.63 4.70 13.10
N PHE A 91 -28.98 5.18 14.15
CA PHE A 91 -29.49 6.16 15.11
C PHE A 91 -28.31 6.75 15.89
N ASP A 92 -28.57 7.79 16.68
CA ASP A 92 -27.51 8.49 17.42
C ASP A 92 -27.75 8.43 18.93
N THR A 93 -26.67 8.37 19.71
CA THR A 93 -26.72 8.47 21.18
C THR A 93 -25.41 9.01 21.75
N ASP A 94 -25.44 9.54 22.97
CA ASP A 94 -24.27 9.96 23.76
C ASP A 94 -24.02 9.05 24.98
N GLY A 95 -24.80 7.98 25.14
CA GLY A 95 -24.75 7.12 26.31
C GLY A 95 -25.39 5.74 26.08
N PRO A 96 -25.65 4.99 27.17
CA PRO A 96 -26.10 3.61 27.05
C PRO A 96 -27.52 3.48 26.48
N VAL A 97 -27.75 2.45 25.66
CA VAL A 97 -29.07 2.09 25.12
C VAL A 97 -29.30 0.58 25.14
N ASP A 98 -30.57 0.18 25.31
CA ASP A 98 -31.02 -1.20 25.12
C ASP A 98 -31.52 -1.39 23.69
N LEU A 99 -31.19 -2.54 23.08
CA LEU A 99 -31.68 -2.96 21.78
C LEU A 99 -32.59 -4.18 21.91
N SER A 100 -33.65 -4.20 21.10
CA SER A 100 -34.51 -5.35 20.85
C SER A 100 -34.65 -5.54 19.35
N ILE A 101 -34.21 -6.70 18.86
CA ILE A 101 -34.10 -7.01 17.44
C ILE A 101 -34.87 -8.28 17.16
N THR A 102 -35.99 -8.16 16.47
CA THR A 102 -36.82 -9.30 16.07
C THR A 102 -36.43 -9.74 14.67
N TYR A 103 -36.04 -11.00 14.52
CA TYR A 103 -35.86 -11.66 13.23
C TYR A 103 -37.23 -12.11 12.70
N ASN A 104 -37.71 -11.45 11.66
CA ASN A 104 -39.05 -11.67 11.13
C ASN A 104 -39.14 -12.89 10.20
N SER A 105 -37.99 -13.42 9.76
CA SER A 105 -37.92 -14.54 8.80
C SER A 105 -37.89 -15.92 9.46
N GLY A 106 -38.00 -16.02 10.78
CA GLY A 106 -38.10 -17.31 11.47
C GLY A 106 -37.65 -17.26 12.93
N THR A 107 -37.26 -18.42 13.46
CA THR A 107 -36.68 -18.54 14.80
C THR A 107 -35.19 -18.20 14.80
N VAL A 108 -34.69 -17.74 15.95
CA VAL A 108 -33.26 -17.53 16.18
C VAL A 108 -32.71 -18.75 16.91
N THR A 109 -31.87 -19.53 16.24
CA THR A 109 -31.15 -20.68 16.82
C THR A 109 -29.72 -20.32 17.23
N SER A 110 -29.14 -19.32 16.57
CA SER A 110 -27.87 -18.70 16.97
C SER A 110 -27.86 -17.22 16.60
N ALA A 111 -27.12 -16.43 17.37
CA ALA A 111 -26.93 -15.01 17.13
C ALA A 111 -25.52 -14.58 17.55
N ALA A 112 -24.82 -13.87 16.67
CA ALA A 112 -23.47 -13.36 16.92
C ALA A 112 -23.40 -11.86 16.61
N VAL A 113 -22.77 -11.09 17.50
CA VAL A 113 -22.54 -9.66 17.31
C VAL A 113 -21.07 -9.43 17.04
N HIS A 114 -20.79 -8.80 15.90
CA HIS A 114 -19.45 -8.49 15.42
C HIS A 114 -19.17 -6.98 15.48
N PRO A 115 -17.92 -6.57 15.74
CA PRO A 115 -16.78 -7.45 16.03
C PRO A 115 -16.89 -8.09 17.42
N THR A 116 -16.47 -9.35 17.53
CA THR A 116 -16.46 -10.13 18.77
C THR A 116 -15.63 -9.48 19.87
N SER A 117 -14.68 -8.62 19.50
CA SER A 117 -13.89 -7.77 20.40
C SER A 117 -14.74 -6.83 21.28
N LYS A 118 -16.02 -6.60 20.93
CA LYS A 118 -16.98 -5.85 21.76
C LYS A 118 -17.55 -6.66 22.92
N GLY A 119 -17.38 -7.98 22.93
CA GLY A 119 -17.84 -8.85 24.01
C GLY A 119 -19.37 -8.87 24.20
N ILE A 120 -20.13 -8.57 23.15
CA ILE A 120 -21.60 -8.52 23.20
C ILE A 120 -22.15 -9.90 22.87
N THR A 121 -22.93 -10.48 23.79
CA THR A 121 -23.70 -11.71 23.56
C THR A 121 -25.18 -11.39 23.70
N PRO A 122 -25.98 -11.47 22.62
CA PRO A 122 -27.41 -11.20 22.68
C PRO A 122 -28.16 -12.30 23.46
N ALA A 123 -29.06 -11.89 24.33
CA ALA A 123 -30.04 -12.80 24.93
C ALA A 123 -31.14 -13.11 23.90
N VAL A 124 -31.34 -14.39 23.61
CA VAL A 124 -32.31 -14.86 22.61
C VAL A 124 -33.58 -15.35 23.32
N ASN A 125 -34.74 -14.83 22.88
CA ASN A 125 -36.06 -15.31 23.27
C ASN A 125 -36.95 -15.47 22.03
N GLY A 126 -37.17 -16.71 21.61
CA GLY A 126 -37.92 -17.03 20.40
C GLY A 126 -37.22 -16.51 19.14
N ASN A 127 -37.79 -15.47 18.53
CA ASN A 127 -37.23 -14.80 17.36
C ASN A 127 -36.61 -13.43 17.68
N THR A 128 -36.53 -13.05 18.96
CA THR A 128 -36.05 -11.74 19.38
C THR A 128 -34.74 -11.85 20.13
N MET A 129 -33.79 -10.99 19.76
CA MET A 129 -32.48 -10.82 20.38
C MET A 129 -32.47 -9.50 21.15
N THR A 130 -31.97 -9.52 22.38
CA THR A 130 -31.84 -8.32 23.22
C THR A 130 -30.44 -8.19 23.79
N PHE A 131 -29.92 -6.97 23.82
CA PHE A 131 -28.63 -6.62 24.44
C PHE A 131 -28.55 -5.12 24.67
N SER A 132 -27.57 -4.68 25.46
CA SER A 132 -27.31 -3.27 25.69
C SER A 132 -25.93 -2.90 25.15
N ILE A 133 -25.77 -1.64 24.76
CA ILE A 133 -24.49 -1.04 24.39
C ILE A 133 -24.24 0.19 25.26
N SER A 134 -22.97 0.52 25.53
CA SER A 134 -22.59 1.62 26.43
C SER A 134 -22.61 3.00 25.78
N GLY A 135 -22.69 3.07 24.45
CA GLY A 135 -22.62 4.31 23.69
C GLY A 135 -22.43 4.06 22.19
N PRO A 136 -22.02 5.07 21.44
CA PRO A 136 -21.74 4.97 20.00
C PRO A 136 -20.85 3.78 19.64
N THR A 137 -21.30 2.98 18.68
CA THR A 137 -20.57 1.83 18.16
C THR A 137 -21.15 1.40 16.81
N LYS A 138 -20.37 0.65 16.03
CA LYS A 138 -20.81 0.02 14.79
C LYS A 138 -20.78 -1.49 14.98
N LEU A 139 -21.84 -2.18 14.57
CA LEU A 139 -22.00 -3.61 14.76
C LEU A 139 -22.55 -4.30 13.52
N SER A 140 -22.22 -5.58 13.35
CA SER A 140 -22.87 -6.51 12.44
C SER A 140 -23.48 -7.65 13.25
N LEU A 141 -24.79 -7.85 13.14
CA LEU A 141 -25.51 -8.93 13.80
C LEU A 141 -25.80 -10.04 12.79
N GLU A 142 -25.19 -11.19 13.03
CA GLU A 142 -25.41 -12.42 12.28
C GLU A 142 -26.43 -13.32 12.99
N VAL A 143 -27.40 -13.83 12.23
CA VAL A 143 -28.43 -14.74 12.73
C VAL A 143 -28.33 -16.08 12.01
N ASN A 144 -28.37 -17.17 12.79
CA ASN A 144 -28.39 -18.55 12.30
C ASN A 144 -27.22 -18.90 11.36
N GLY A 145 -26.05 -18.26 11.53
CA GLY A 145 -24.88 -18.48 10.68
C GLY A 145 -24.92 -17.76 9.32
N ASN A 146 -25.86 -16.84 9.10
CA ASN A 146 -26.07 -16.21 7.78
C ASN A 146 -25.46 -14.80 7.69
N ILE A 147 -24.21 -14.76 7.26
CA ILE A 147 -23.43 -13.53 7.06
C ILE A 147 -23.93 -12.62 5.92
N ASN A 148 -24.76 -13.14 5.00
CA ASN A 148 -25.25 -12.39 3.83
C ASN A 148 -26.62 -11.73 4.06
N ASN A 149 -27.32 -12.13 5.13
CA ASN A 149 -28.60 -11.53 5.54
C ASN A 149 -28.49 -10.91 6.96
N ASN A 150 -27.30 -10.47 7.32
CA ASN A 150 -27.01 -9.83 8.59
C ASN A 150 -27.60 -8.41 8.69
N LEU A 151 -27.71 -7.92 9.92
CA LEU A 151 -28.12 -6.55 10.24
C LEU A 151 -26.90 -5.72 10.62
N HIS A 152 -26.66 -4.65 9.88
CA HIS A 152 -25.62 -3.66 10.18
C HIS A 152 -26.27 -2.54 11.02
N LEU A 153 -25.76 -2.34 12.24
CA LEU A 153 -26.22 -1.32 13.17
C LEU A 153 -25.17 -0.22 13.30
N PHE A 154 -25.56 1.00 12.92
CA PHE A 154 -24.72 2.18 13.05
C PHE A 154 -25.25 3.11 14.13
N VAL A 155 -24.67 2.96 15.32
CA VAL A 155 -24.99 3.78 16.48
C VAL A 155 -23.97 4.91 16.55
N ASN A 156 -24.34 6.07 16.03
CA ASN A 156 -23.41 7.19 15.89
C ASN A 156 -23.33 8.02 17.17
N PRO A 157 -22.22 8.76 17.38
CA PRO A 157 -22.24 9.88 18.30
C PRO A 157 -23.21 10.95 17.81
N LEU A 158 -23.79 11.72 18.74
CA LEU A 158 -24.58 12.91 18.41
C LEU A 158 -23.79 13.88 17.52
N GLU A 159 -24.50 14.58 16.64
CA GLU A 159 -23.91 15.68 15.87
C GLU A 159 -23.46 16.83 16.78
N VAL A 160 -22.23 17.28 16.59
CA VAL A 160 -21.67 18.44 17.29
C VAL A 160 -21.89 19.68 16.43
N ASN A 161 -22.72 20.62 16.90
CA ASN A 161 -23.04 21.88 16.22
C ASN A 161 -23.51 21.69 14.75
N PRO A 162 -24.62 20.97 14.50
CA PRO A 162 -25.16 20.85 13.15
C PRO A 162 -25.43 22.24 12.55
N PRO A 163 -25.08 22.47 11.26
CA PRO A 163 -25.20 23.78 10.63
C PRO A 163 -26.65 24.24 10.49
N SER A 164 -26.88 25.55 10.58
CA SER A 164 -28.20 26.14 10.38
C SER A 164 -28.65 25.99 8.91
N PRO A 165 -29.90 25.60 8.63
CA PRO A 165 -30.48 25.63 7.28
C PRO A 165 -30.48 27.02 6.63
N THR A 166 -30.37 28.09 7.42
CA THR A 166 -30.39 29.49 6.95
C THR A 166 -29.00 30.09 6.75
N ASP A 167 -27.93 29.35 7.07
CA ASP A 167 -26.57 29.84 6.84
C ASP A 167 -26.27 29.91 5.32
N PRO A 168 -25.89 31.08 4.78
CA PRO A 168 -25.62 31.25 3.35
C PRO A 168 -24.42 30.41 2.83
N ASN A 169 -23.61 29.85 3.73
CA ASN A 169 -22.52 28.93 3.40
C ASN A 169 -22.89 27.46 3.47
N VAL A 170 -24.16 27.14 3.73
CA VAL A 170 -24.66 25.78 3.88
C VAL A 170 -25.65 25.46 2.75
N ILE A 171 -25.36 24.37 2.04
CA ILE A 171 -26.32 23.71 1.15
C ILE A 171 -27.04 22.68 2.04
N TYR A 172 -28.23 23.04 2.53
CA TYR A 172 -28.97 22.21 3.46
C TYR A 172 -29.97 21.29 2.75
N LEU A 173 -29.85 19.99 2.98
CA LEU A 173 -30.76 18.96 2.49
C LEU A 173 -31.44 18.29 3.69
N GLY A 174 -32.73 18.57 3.85
CA GLY A 174 -33.56 17.97 4.91
C GLY A 174 -33.93 16.50 4.64
N PRO A 175 -34.69 15.87 5.56
CA PRO A 175 -35.21 14.52 5.37
C PRO A 175 -36.03 14.38 4.07
N GLY A 176 -35.96 13.21 3.44
CA GLY A 176 -36.59 12.94 2.13
C GLY A 176 -35.58 12.62 1.03
N VAL A 177 -36.08 12.37 -0.19
CA VAL A 177 -35.27 11.96 -1.34
C VAL A 177 -34.93 13.13 -2.25
N HIS A 178 -33.64 13.29 -2.55
CA HIS A 178 -33.07 14.32 -3.42
C HIS A 178 -32.48 13.66 -4.68
N ASN A 179 -33.08 13.86 -5.84
CA ASN A 179 -32.74 13.13 -7.08
C ASN A 179 -31.73 13.86 -7.96
N GLN A 180 -30.53 14.11 -7.43
CA GLN A 180 -29.43 14.72 -8.18
C GLN A 180 -28.07 14.47 -7.52
N SER A 181 -27.00 14.66 -8.29
CA SER A 181 -25.64 14.78 -7.73
C SER A 181 -25.33 16.21 -7.29
N TYR A 182 -24.34 16.35 -6.41
CA TYR A 182 -23.89 17.66 -5.90
C TYR A 182 -22.39 17.84 -6.06
N VAL A 183 -21.98 19.04 -6.48
CA VAL A 183 -20.59 19.51 -6.37
C VAL A 183 -20.55 20.49 -5.21
N VAL A 184 -19.67 20.27 -4.24
CA VAL A 184 -19.51 21.15 -3.07
C VAL A 184 -18.42 22.19 -3.35
N PRO A 185 -18.76 23.49 -3.44
CA PRO A 185 -17.77 24.52 -3.71
C PRO A 185 -16.84 24.77 -2.52
N SER A 186 -15.70 25.41 -2.78
CA SER A 186 -14.80 25.92 -1.74
C SER A 186 -15.53 26.79 -0.71
N GLY A 187 -15.21 26.62 0.57
CA GLY A 187 -15.80 27.39 1.67
C GLY A 187 -17.25 27.02 2.02
N LYS A 188 -17.86 26.04 1.34
CA LYS A 188 -19.25 25.63 1.57
C LYS A 188 -19.33 24.32 2.34
N THR A 189 -20.45 24.15 3.04
CA THR A 189 -20.85 22.89 3.68
C THR A 189 -22.08 22.34 2.97
N LEU A 190 -22.01 21.13 2.43
CA LEU A 190 -23.19 20.33 2.14
C LEU A 190 -23.62 19.64 3.43
N TYR A 191 -24.87 19.81 3.85
CA TYR A 191 -25.42 19.12 5.01
C TYR A 191 -26.60 18.25 4.59
N LEU A 192 -26.54 16.96 4.90
CA LEU A 192 -27.61 16.00 4.63
C LEU A 192 -28.15 15.43 5.94
N ALA A 193 -29.31 15.92 6.36
CA ALA A 193 -29.96 15.52 7.61
C ALA A 193 -30.23 14.01 7.66
N GLY A 194 -30.32 13.43 8.87
CA GLY A 194 -30.79 12.06 9.04
C GLY A 194 -32.19 11.86 8.45
N GLY A 195 -32.43 10.71 7.83
CA GLY A 195 -33.61 10.47 6.99
C GLY A 195 -33.55 11.14 5.61
N GLY A 196 -32.52 11.96 5.33
CA GLY A 196 -32.23 12.51 4.00
C GLY A 196 -31.49 11.52 3.13
N VAL A 197 -31.89 11.39 1.86
CA VAL A 197 -31.25 10.51 0.89
C VAL A 197 -30.99 11.24 -0.42
N ILE A 198 -29.77 11.14 -0.93
CA ILE A 198 -29.41 11.63 -2.26
C ILE A 198 -29.34 10.42 -3.20
N ASN A 199 -30.14 10.44 -4.27
CA ASN A 199 -30.02 9.49 -5.39
C ASN A 199 -28.99 10.04 -6.39
N GLY A 200 -27.72 9.97 -6.03
CA GLY A 200 -26.63 10.62 -6.74
C GLY A 200 -25.33 10.58 -5.94
N ASN A 201 -24.29 11.20 -6.50
CA ASN A 201 -22.97 11.29 -5.88
C ASN A 201 -22.66 12.71 -5.39
N VAL A 202 -21.64 12.83 -4.54
CA VAL A 202 -21.14 14.12 -4.02
C VAL A 202 -19.68 14.27 -4.42
N MET A 203 -19.33 15.44 -4.96
CA MET A 203 -18.02 15.70 -5.54
C MET A 203 -17.40 16.98 -4.96
N PHE A 204 -16.12 16.89 -4.64
CA PHE A 204 -15.20 18.00 -4.38
C PHE A 204 -14.16 17.97 -5.51
N GLN A 205 -14.23 18.96 -6.40
CA GLN A 205 -13.30 19.10 -7.51
C GLN A 205 -12.57 20.43 -7.35
N SER A 206 -11.25 20.37 -7.14
CA SER A 206 -10.43 21.57 -6.90
C SER A 206 -10.93 22.45 -5.76
N ALA A 207 -11.58 21.85 -4.76
CA ALA A 207 -12.25 22.55 -3.67
C ALA A 207 -11.31 22.77 -2.48
N ASN A 208 -11.52 23.87 -1.77
CA ASN A 208 -10.76 24.25 -0.59
C ASN A 208 -11.67 24.57 0.59
N ASN A 209 -11.36 24.07 1.79
CA ASN A 209 -12.09 24.39 3.01
C ASN A 209 -13.60 24.07 2.91
N ALA A 210 -13.93 22.88 2.42
CA ALA A 210 -15.32 22.49 2.14
C ALA A 210 -15.70 21.23 2.91
N LYS A 211 -16.99 21.04 3.18
CA LYS A 211 -17.48 19.99 4.07
C LYS A 211 -18.70 19.25 3.52
N PHE A 212 -18.82 17.97 3.87
CA PHE A 212 -20.05 17.19 3.69
C PHE A 212 -20.43 16.51 5.00
N LEU A 213 -21.45 17.02 5.69
CA LEU A 213 -21.80 16.63 7.05
C LEU A 213 -23.23 16.05 7.09
N GLY A 214 -23.53 15.26 8.12
CA GLY A 214 -24.89 14.87 8.45
C GLY A 214 -25.03 13.40 8.84
N ARG A 215 -26.26 12.89 8.74
CA ARG A 215 -26.62 11.48 9.03
C ARG A 215 -27.40 10.83 7.89
N GLY A 216 -27.37 11.44 6.71
CA GLY A 216 -28.06 10.90 5.55
C GLY A 216 -27.26 9.90 4.71
N MET A 217 -27.89 9.48 3.62
CA MET A 217 -27.40 8.40 2.76
C MET A 217 -27.26 8.85 1.30
N LEU A 218 -26.20 8.43 0.62
CA LEU A 218 -26.14 8.37 -0.84
C LEU A 218 -26.65 7.01 -1.29
N SER A 219 -27.68 6.97 -2.11
CA SER A 219 -28.33 5.74 -2.57
C SER A 219 -28.02 5.47 -4.04
N ARG A 220 -27.49 4.28 -4.30
CA ARG A 220 -27.21 3.72 -5.63
C ARG A 220 -26.47 4.68 -6.57
N PRO A 221 -25.43 5.40 -6.11
CA PRO A 221 -24.71 6.29 -7.00
C PRO A 221 -24.04 5.49 -8.13
N ASN A 222 -24.11 6.06 -9.33
CA ASN A 222 -23.45 5.50 -10.51
C ASN A 222 -21.93 5.57 -10.32
N TYR A 223 -21.23 4.44 -10.50
CA TYR A 223 -19.81 4.25 -10.21
C TYR A 223 -19.41 4.47 -8.73
N GLY A 224 -19.47 5.69 -8.19
CA GLY A 224 -18.99 5.98 -6.85
C GLY A 224 -19.76 7.05 -6.09
N GLY A 225 -19.72 6.99 -4.75
CA GLY A 225 -20.49 7.87 -3.88
C GLY A 225 -19.85 9.24 -3.66
N LEU A 226 -18.58 9.23 -3.23
CA LEU A 226 -17.83 10.43 -2.89
C LEU A 226 -16.60 10.57 -3.80
N VAL A 227 -16.39 11.76 -4.36
CA VAL A 227 -15.19 12.09 -5.14
C VAL A 227 -14.52 13.30 -4.52
N ILE A 228 -13.25 13.19 -4.18
CA ILE A 228 -12.42 14.27 -3.62
C ILE A 228 -11.14 14.34 -4.46
N ASN A 229 -11.17 15.18 -5.48
CA ASN A 229 -10.09 15.30 -6.44
C ASN A 229 -9.50 16.71 -6.41
N PHE A 230 -8.18 16.79 -6.45
CA PHE A 230 -7.41 18.04 -6.52
C PHE A 230 -7.75 19.04 -5.40
N SER A 231 -8.22 18.54 -4.26
CA SER A 231 -8.88 19.35 -3.22
C SER A 231 -8.03 19.41 -1.95
N ASN A 232 -8.28 20.43 -1.13
CA ASN A 232 -7.55 20.63 0.12
C ASN A 232 -8.46 21.04 1.29
N ASN A 233 -8.18 20.50 2.48
CA ASN A 233 -8.94 20.77 3.70
C ASN A 233 -10.43 20.42 3.53
N ILE A 234 -10.69 19.13 3.30
CA ILE A 234 -12.03 18.57 3.10
C ILE A 234 -12.42 17.75 4.33
N THR A 235 -13.64 17.95 4.84
CA THR A 235 -14.18 17.16 5.95
C THR A 235 -15.48 16.49 5.53
N VAL A 236 -15.56 15.18 5.72
CA VAL A 236 -16.81 14.42 5.59
C VAL A 236 -17.12 13.73 6.91
N ASP A 237 -18.34 13.89 7.43
CA ASP A 237 -18.77 13.29 8.69
C ASP A 237 -20.14 12.63 8.59
N GLY A 238 -20.22 11.34 8.96
CA GLY A 238 -21.48 10.67 9.30
C GLY A 238 -22.21 9.94 8.16
N ILE A 239 -21.77 10.16 6.92
CA ILE A 239 -22.47 9.75 5.70
C ILE A 239 -22.44 8.23 5.46
N ILE A 240 -23.54 7.70 4.93
CA ILE A 240 -23.66 6.34 4.41
C ILE A 240 -23.67 6.38 2.88
N VAL A 241 -22.92 5.52 2.20
CA VAL A 241 -23.04 5.30 0.74
C VAL A 241 -23.49 3.86 0.55
N ASN A 242 -24.69 3.71 -0.01
CA ASN A 242 -25.35 2.43 -0.14
C ASN A 242 -25.48 2.01 -1.61
N ASN A 243 -25.05 0.80 -1.94
CA ASN A 243 -25.25 0.14 -3.23
C ASN A 243 -24.60 0.85 -4.44
N TYR A 244 -23.41 1.42 -4.27
CA TYR A 244 -22.68 2.07 -5.37
C TYR A 244 -22.14 1.07 -6.41
N GLY A 245 -21.58 1.62 -7.50
CA GLY A 245 -20.85 0.85 -8.52
C GLY A 245 -21.66 0.45 -9.75
N ASN A 246 -20.94 0.06 -10.79
CA ASN A 246 -21.46 -0.36 -12.09
C ASN A 246 -21.21 -1.85 -12.28
N ALA A 247 -22.17 -2.58 -12.86
CA ALA A 247 -22.11 -4.05 -12.95
C ALA A 247 -20.78 -4.61 -13.48
N ASN A 248 -20.20 -3.96 -14.50
CA ASN A 248 -18.93 -4.36 -15.13
C ASN A 248 -17.90 -3.22 -15.20
N GLY A 249 -18.21 -2.06 -14.62
CA GLY A 249 -17.36 -0.87 -14.67
C GLY A 249 -16.63 -0.56 -13.37
N GLY A 250 -16.86 -1.36 -12.33
CA GLY A 250 -16.33 -1.10 -10.99
C GLY A 250 -17.03 0.06 -10.28
N GLY A 251 -16.40 0.55 -9.23
CA GLY A 251 -16.88 1.66 -8.44
C GLY A 251 -16.03 1.94 -7.23
N THR A 252 -16.26 3.08 -6.58
CA THR A 252 -15.55 3.42 -5.34
C THR A 252 -16.48 4.16 -4.38
N GLY A 253 -16.49 3.76 -3.12
CA GLY A 253 -17.23 4.45 -2.07
C GLY A 253 -16.73 5.88 -1.90
N ALA A 254 -15.40 6.06 -1.83
CA ALA A 254 -14.75 7.36 -1.91
C ALA A 254 -13.44 7.31 -2.73
N ASN A 255 -13.33 8.18 -3.72
CA ASN A 255 -12.09 8.43 -4.46
C ASN A 255 -11.40 9.68 -3.91
N ILE A 256 -10.14 9.57 -3.48
CA ILE A 256 -9.31 10.69 -3.00
C ILE A 256 -8.08 10.79 -3.90
N GLY A 257 -8.12 11.70 -4.88
CA GLY A 257 -7.07 11.86 -5.88
C GLY A 257 -6.36 13.20 -5.79
N ASN A 258 -5.02 13.19 -5.77
CA ASN A 258 -4.16 14.39 -5.70
C ASN A 258 -4.68 15.47 -4.73
N SER A 259 -5.09 15.05 -3.55
CA SER A 259 -5.72 15.91 -2.55
C SER A 259 -4.91 15.94 -1.26
N SER A 260 -5.14 16.96 -0.45
CA SER A 260 -4.46 17.12 0.83
C SER A 260 -5.36 17.50 1.99
N ASN A 261 -4.99 17.11 3.21
CA ASN A 261 -5.73 17.45 4.43
C ASN A 261 -7.21 17.02 4.34
N VAL A 262 -7.43 15.73 4.10
CA VAL A 262 -8.78 15.15 3.98
C VAL A 262 -9.11 14.37 5.24
N LEU A 263 -10.26 14.66 5.85
CA LEU A 263 -10.82 13.92 6.98
C LEU A 263 -12.12 13.27 6.56
N LEU A 264 -12.18 11.94 6.61
CA LEU A 264 -13.41 11.17 6.56
C LEU A 264 -13.66 10.59 7.95
N ASN A 265 -14.73 11.01 8.61
CA ASN A 265 -15.10 10.59 9.96
C ASN A 265 -16.48 9.93 9.96
N ASN A 266 -16.68 8.86 10.73
CA ASN A 266 -18.00 8.25 10.91
C ASN A 266 -18.70 7.83 9.59
N VAL A 267 -17.95 7.26 8.63
CA VAL A 267 -18.45 6.94 7.27
C VAL A 267 -18.73 5.44 7.05
N LYS A 268 -19.72 5.09 6.21
CA LYS A 268 -20.14 3.68 6.01
C LYS A 268 -20.45 3.31 4.56
N TRP A 269 -19.64 2.46 3.93
CA TRP A 269 -19.73 2.14 2.49
C TRP A 269 -20.22 0.72 2.23
N PHE A 270 -21.18 0.59 1.31
CA PHE A 270 -21.77 -0.68 0.91
C PHE A 270 -21.79 -0.87 -0.60
N SER A 271 -21.22 -1.99 -1.05
CA SER A 271 -21.24 -2.45 -2.44
C SER A 271 -21.08 -3.97 -2.51
N HIS A 272 -21.43 -4.54 -3.67
CA HIS A 272 -21.25 -5.97 -3.95
C HIS A 272 -20.83 -6.25 -5.39
N LYS A 273 -20.88 -5.24 -6.28
CA LYS A 273 -20.61 -5.45 -7.70
C LYS A 273 -19.11 -5.67 -7.89
N LYS A 274 -18.73 -6.28 -9.00
CA LYS A 274 -17.31 -6.52 -9.33
C LYS A 274 -16.52 -5.21 -9.31
N TRP A 275 -15.33 -5.20 -8.70
CA TRP A 275 -14.41 -4.05 -8.65
C TRP A 275 -14.99 -2.81 -7.97
N THR A 276 -15.77 -3.01 -6.90
CA THR A 276 -16.37 -1.91 -6.14
C THR A 276 -15.67 -1.67 -4.81
N ASP A 277 -14.48 -1.11 -4.90
CA ASP A 277 -13.61 -0.75 -3.78
C ASP A 277 -14.31 0.20 -2.81
N GLY A 278 -13.94 0.19 -1.54
CA GLY A 278 -14.39 1.16 -0.54
C GLY A 278 -13.74 2.52 -0.77
N ILE A 279 -12.54 2.73 -0.24
CA ILE A 279 -11.81 3.98 -0.39
C ILE A 279 -10.56 3.75 -1.23
N ASN A 280 -10.36 4.61 -2.23
CA ASN A 280 -9.13 4.67 -3.01
C ASN A 280 -8.41 6.00 -2.79
N VAL A 281 -7.13 5.94 -2.42
CA VAL A 281 -6.27 7.12 -2.27
C VAL A 281 -5.18 7.10 -3.33
N TYR A 282 -5.00 8.21 -4.05
CA TYR A 282 -3.99 8.36 -5.12
C TYR A 282 -3.22 9.67 -5.00
N GLY A 283 -1.89 9.62 -5.07
CA GLY A 283 -1.01 10.79 -5.11
C GLY A 283 -1.33 11.89 -4.08
N SER A 284 -1.79 11.49 -2.88
CA SER A 284 -2.42 12.39 -1.90
C SER A 284 -1.65 12.42 -0.58
N ASN A 285 -1.80 13.50 0.19
CA ASN A 285 -1.08 13.66 1.45
C ASN A 285 -1.97 14.10 2.62
N ASN A 286 -1.68 13.62 3.83
CA ASN A 286 -2.45 13.97 5.04
C ASN A 286 -3.94 13.59 4.91
N VAL A 287 -4.20 12.29 4.75
CA VAL A 287 -5.58 11.76 4.69
C VAL A 287 -5.84 10.98 5.98
N THR A 288 -6.92 11.34 6.68
CA THR A 288 -7.38 10.65 7.88
C THR A 288 -8.75 10.04 7.62
N ILE A 289 -8.86 8.73 7.85
CA ILE A 289 -10.11 7.97 7.84
C ILE A 289 -10.31 7.48 9.26
N ASN A 290 -11.37 7.93 9.92
CA ASN A 290 -11.66 7.60 11.31
C ASN A 290 -13.09 7.09 11.47
N ASP A 291 -13.27 6.11 12.34
CA ASP A 291 -14.59 5.62 12.76
C ASP A 291 -15.44 5.12 11.58
N ALA A 292 -14.93 4.19 10.77
CA ALA A 292 -15.61 3.76 9.53
C ALA A 292 -16.14 2.31 9.56
N TYR A 293 -17.05 1.99 8.63
CA TYR A 293 -17.49 0.61 8.36
C TYR A 293 -17.60 0.35 6.85
N PHE A 294 -16.85 -0.61 6.32
CA PHE A 294 -16.87 -0.93 4.89
C PHE A 294 -17.27 -2.38 4.66
N ARG A 295 -18.28 -2.58 3.81
CA ARG A 295 -18.62 -3.88 3.23
C ARG A 295 -18.71 -3.75 1.73
N THR A 296 -17.73 -4.31 1.04
CA THR A 296 -17.39 -3.92 -0.33
C THR A 296 -17.30 -5.12 -1.26
N GLY A 297 -17.62 -4.92 -2.54
CA GLY A 297 -17.49 -5.96 -3.56
C GLY A 297 -16.07 -6.13 -4.12
N ASP A 298 -15.08 -5.46 -3.52
CA ASP A 298 -13.64 -5.51 -3.80
C ASP A 298 -12.88 -4.88 -2.61
N ASP A 299 -11.66 -4.38 -2.81
CA ASP A 299 -10.81 -3.79 -1.76
C ASP A 299 -11.54 -2.79 -0.85
N SER A 300 -11.58 -3.00 0.48
CA SER A 300 -12.25 -2.04 1.37
C SER A 300 -11.49 -0.72 1.51
N ILE A 301 -10.16 -0.79 1.65
CA ILE A 301 -9.28 0.38 1.63
C ILE A 301 -8.09 0.07 0.74
N ALA A 302 -7.90 0.88 -0.30
CA ALA A 302 -6.75 0.82 -1.17
C ALA A 302 -5.94 2.13 -1.13
N ILE A 303 -4.66 2.01 -0.75
CA ILE A 303 -3.70 3.11 -0.73
C ILE A 303 -2.77 2.93 -1.93
N TYR A 304 -3.05 3.70 -2.98
CA TYR A 304 -2.29 3.72 -4.24
C TYR A 304 -1.38 4.94 -4.29
N ALA A 305 -0.52 4.99 -5.32
CA ALA A 305 0.25 6.18 -5.66
C ALA A 305 -0.28 6.77 -6.98
N THR A 306 0.49 6.70 -8.06
CA THR A 306 0.09 7.12 -9.41
C THR A 306 -0.85 6.10 -10.05
N ARG A 307 -1.95 6.54 -10.64
CA ARG A 307 -2.83 5.71 -11.49
C ARG A 307 -3.79 6.58 -12.30
N GLN A 308 -4.20 6.11 -13.47
CA GLN A 308 -5.46 6.57 -14.06
C GLN A 308 -6.64 5.87 -13.34
N GLY A 309 -7.59 6.64 -12.83
CA GLY A 309 -8.73 6.11 -12.09
C GLY A 309 -9.93 7.06 -12.11
N GLY A 310 -11.14 6.50 -12.25
CA GLY A 310 -12.38 7.29 -12.18
C GLY A 310 -12.54 8.35 -13.27
N GLY A 311 -11.85 8.20 -14.41
CA GLY A 311 -11.87 9.18 -15.52
C GLY A 311 -10.79 10.26 -15.44
N GLU A 312 -9.98 10.27 -14.38
CA GLU A 312 -8.90 11.23 -14.16
C GLU A 312 -7.54 10.53 -14.09
N SER A 313 -6.46 11.30 -14.22
CA SER A 313 -5.09 10.83 -14.02
C SER A 313 -4.53 11.41 -12.74
N TYR A 314 -4.24 10.56 -11.76
CA TYR A 314 -3.60 10.95 -10.52
C TYR A 314 -2.12 10.61 -10.55
N TRP A 315 -1.26 11.52 -10.08
CA TRP A 315 0.18 11.33 -10.17
C TRP A 315 0.92 11.79 -8.91
N GLY A 316 1.87 10.99 -8.45
CA GLY A 316 2.80 11.35 -7.39
C GLY A 316 2.80 10.38 -6.21
N ASN A 317 3.56 10.76 -5.18
CA ASN A 317 3.67 10.01 -3.94
C ASN A 317 2.37 10.09 -3.13
N THR A 318 2.11 9.05 -2.33
CA THR A 318 1.04 9.05 -1.33
C THR A 318 1.65 8.97 0.06
N GLN A 319 1.36 9.95 0.92
CA GLN A 319 2.06 10.07 2.20
C GLN A 319 1.17 10.53 3.36
N ASN A 320 1.52 10.15 4.59
CA ASN A 320 0.83 10.56 5.80
C ASN A 320 -0.65 10.15 5.78
N ILE A 321 -0.90 8.86 5.65
CA ILE A 321 -2.25 8.29 5.64
C ILE A 321 -2.51 7.64 7.00
N LYS A 322 -3.62 8.01 7.64
CA LYS A 322 -4.06 7.41 8.89
C LYS A 322 -5.46 6.82 8.73
N VAL A 323 -5.61 5.56 9.11
CA VAL A 323 -6.89 4.88 9.24
C VAL A 323 -7.05 4.42 10.68
N SER A 324 -8.13 4.80 11.35
CA SER A 324 -8.37 4.41 12.74
C SER A 324 -9.81 4.08 13.09
N ASN A 325 -10.01 3.18 14.05
CA ASN A 325 -11.32 2.84 14.63
C ASN A 325 -12.32 2.30 13.58
N THR A 326 -11.86 1.44 12.68
CA THR A 326 -12.62 1.03 11.49
C THR A 326 -12.93 -0.46 11.51
N ILE A 327 -14.10 -0.82 10.98
CA ILE A 327 -14.51 -2.21 10.74
C ILE A 327 -14.50 -2.46 9.23
N LEU A 328 -13.84 -3.53 8.79
CA LEU A 328 -13.71 -3.93 7.39
C LEU A 328 -14.32 -5.32 7.19
N MET A 329 -15.18 -5.44 6.19
CA MET A 329 -15.87 -6.68 5.84
C MET A 329 -16.01 -6.79 4.31
N PRO A 330 -14.90 -6.85 3.55
CA PRO A 330 -14.98 -7.01 2.10
C PRO A 330 -15.61 -8.36 1.75
N ASP A 331 -16.56 -8.35 0.82
CA ASP A 331 -17.12 -9.57 0.26
C ASP A 331 -16.17 -10.19 -0.80
N VAL A 332 -15.22 -9.44 -1.38
CA VAL A 332 -14.20 -9.91 -2.34
C VAL A 332 -12.91 -9.12 -2.15
N ALA A 333 -11.74 -9.69 -2.52
CA ALA A 333 -10.43 -9.05 -2.47
C ALA A 333 -9.98 -8.66 -1.06
N HIS A 334 -9.30 -7.52 -0.87
CA HIS A 334 -8.56 -7.23 0.36
C HIS A 334 -9.33 -6.32 1.33
N PRO A 335 -9.25 -6.53 2.65
CA PRO A 335 -9.66 -5.50 3.60
C PRO A 335 -8.75 -4.27 3.49
N ILE A 336 -7.45 -4.49 3.32
CA ILE A 336 -6.45 -3.44 3.17
C ILE A 336 -5.52 -3.82 2.02
N ASN A 337 -5.39 -2.93 1.05
CA ASN A 337 -4.41 -3.03 -0.04
C ASN A 337 -3.54 -1.76 -0.07
N ILE A 338 -2.22 -1.93 -0.15
CA ILE A 338 -1.25 -0.83 -0.25
C ILE A 338 -0.34 -1.12 -1.44
N GLY A 339 -0.21 -0.17 -2.37
CA GLY A 339 0.60 -0.34 -3.58
C GLY A 339 -0.21 -0.96 -4.72
N THR A 340 0.35 -1.90 -5.49
CA THR A 340 -0.09 -2.34 -6.81
C THR A 340 0.09 -1.26 -7.87
N HIS A 341 -0.56 -0.10 -7.72
CA HIS A 341 -0.57 0.96 -8.73
C HIS A 341 0.37 2.11 -8.41
N GLY A 342 1.20 2.46 -9.39
CA GLY A 342 2.26 3.45 -9.30
C GLY A 342 2.72 3.93 -10.67
N ASP A 343 3.97 4.37 -10.76
CA ASP A 343 4.59 4.81 -12.02
C ASP A 343 6.06 4.42 -12.07
N PRO A 344 6.43 3.30 -12.72
CA PRO A 344 7.83 2.89 -12.84
C PRO A 344 8.65 3.83 -13.75
N THR A 345 7.98 4.74 -14.47
CA THR A 345 8.64 5.75 -15.32
C THR A 345 9.01 7.01 -14.55
N ALA A 346 8.52 7.22 -13.33
CA ALA A 346 8.90 8.36 -12.50
C ALA A 346 10.42 8.37 -12.12
N PRO A 347 11.03 9.54 -11.86
CA PRO A 347 12.44 9.64 -11.45
C PRO A 347 12.78 8.74 -10.26
N GLY A 348 13.98 8.14 -10.24
CA GLY A 348 14.36 7.20 -9.17
C GLY A 348 13.61 5.86 -9.22
N GLU A 349 13.19 5.46 -10.41
CA GLU A 349 12.47 4.21 -10.73
C GLU A 349 11.08 4.04 -10.12
N GLY A 350 10.51 5.10 -9.55
CA GLY A 350 9.09 5.16 -9.25
C GLY A 350 8.72 6.09 -8.11
N VAL A 351 7.48 5.95 -7.66
CA VAL A 351 6.87 6.77 -6.60
C VAL A 351 6.95 6.06 -5.25
N VAL A 352 6.72 6.80 -4.17
CA VAL A 352 6.80 6.31 -2.79
C VAL A 352 5.42 6.37 -2.14
N ILE A 353 5.06 5.29 -1.44
CA ILE A 353 3.98 5.29 -0.45
C ILE A 353 4.63 5.28 0.92
N ASP A 354 4.48 6.38 1.68
CA ASP A 354 5.24 6.60 2.92
C ASP A 354 4.36 7.02 4.10
N ASN A 355 4.74 6.60 5.31
CA ASN A 355 4.07 6.98 6.55
C ASN A 355 2.56 6.67 6.53
N VAL A 356 2.24 5.39 6.45
CA VAL A 356 0.87 4.86 6.44
C VAL A 356 0.59 4.16 7.76
N ARG A 357 -0.49 4.51 8.45
CA ARG A 357 -0.82 3.94 9.76
C ARG A 357 -2.26 3.46 9.84
N PHE A 358 -2.43 2.19 10.18
CA PHE A 358 -3.70 1.55 10.51
C PHE A 358 -3.75 1.28 12.01
N GLU A 359 -4.76 1.78 12.70
CA GLU A 359 -4.90 1.70 14.16
C GLU A 359 -6.28 1.22 14.58
N ASN A 360 -6.36 0.25 15.49
CA ASN A 360 -7.63 -0.18 16.06
C ASN A 360 -8.65 -0.59 14.98
N ILE A 361 -8.34 -1.65 14.23
CA ILE A 361 -9.15 -2.12 13.11
C ILE A 361 -9.68 -3.52 13.44
N ASP A 362 -10.97 -3.75 13.20
CA ASP A 362 -11.55 -5.09 13.16
C ASP A 362 -11.78 -5.51 11.70
N ILE A 363 -11.25 -6.66 11.31
CA ILE A 363 -11.49 -7.28 10.01
C ILE A 363 -12.39 -8.50 10.26
N LEU A 364 -13.60 -8.44 9.73
CA LEU A 364 -14.65 -9.43 9.97
C LEU A 364 -14.59 -10.58 8.96
N THR A 365 -15.27 -11.68 9.32
CA THR A 365 -15.37 -12.91 8.54
C THR A 365 -15.89 -12.67 7.11
N HIS A 366 -15.36 -13.48 6.20
CA HIS A 366 -15.85 -13.55 4.82
C HIS A 366 -16.91 -14.65 4.67
N ASN A 367 -17.85 -14.44 3.75
CA ASN A 367 -18.71 -15.53 3.26
C ASN A 367 -17.86 -16.63 2.61
N SER A 368 -18.14 -17.91 2.92
CA SER A 368 -17.45 -19.06 2.33
C SER A 368 -17.50 -19.08 0.79
N GLN A 369 -18.56 -18.54 0.19
CA GLN A 369 -18.69 -18.41 -1.26
C GLN A 369 -17.67 -17.44 -1.88
N SER A 370 -17.14 -16.52 -1.08
CA SER A 370 -16.14 -15.55 -1.49
C SER A 370 -14.71 -16.04 -1.31
N CYS A 371 -14.49 -17.19 -0.66
CA CYS A 371 -13.16 -17.63 -0.27
C CYS A 371 -12.17 -17.79 -1.41
N SER A 372 -12.62 -18.23 -2.58
CA SER A 372 -11.77 -18.33 -3.77
C SER A 372 -11.21 -17.00 -4.29
N ARG A 373 -11.71 -15.86 -3.78
CA ARG A 373 -11.35 -14.50 -4.20
C ARG A 373 -11.08 -13.54 -3.04
N ALA A 374 -11.20 -14.01 -1.80
CA ALA A 374 -10.89 -13.25 -0.62
C ALA A 374 -9.36 -13.18 -0.49
N LEU A 375 -8.84 -11.99 -0.23
CA LEU A 375 -7.41 -11.75 -0.06
C LEU A 375 -7.16 -11.11 1.30
N ASN A 376 -5.88 -11.07 1.67
CA ASN A 376 -5.43 -10.75 3.01
C ASN A 376 -5.06 -9.25 3.14
N ILE A 377 -4.33 -8.84 4.19
CA ILE A 377 -3.71 -7.50 4.19
C ILE A 377 -2.61 -7.49 3.11
N GLY A 378 -2.87 -6.85 1.98
CA GLY A 378 -1.94 -6.72 0.87
C GLY A 378 -1.03 -5.50 1.01
N ILE A 379 0.27 -5.73 1.01
CA ILE A 379 1.31 -4.70 0.87
C ILE A 379 2.12 -5.08 -0.37
N ILE A 380 1.63 -4.60 -1.52
CA ILE A 380 2.01 -5.11 -2.82
C ILE A 380 2.84 -4.04 -3.54
N SER A 381 4.15 -4.20 -3.57
CA SER A 381 5.04 -3.29 -4.31
C SER A 381 5.04 -3.64 -5.80
N GLY A 382 4.15 -3.02 -6.56
CA GLY A 382 4.10 -3.03 -8.03
C GLY A 382 4.32 -1.64 -8.63
N ASP A 383 4.50 -1.52 -9.95
CA ASP A 383 4.56 -0.24 -10.68
C ASP A 383 5.60 0.76 -10.13
N GLY A 384 6.81 0.28 -9.81
CA GLY A 384 7.87 1.14 -9.27
C GLY A 384 7.61 1.70 -7.86
N ASN A 385 6.53 1.29 -7.18
CA ASN A 385 6.24 1.74 -5.82
C ASN A 385 7.35 1.31 -4.85
N LEU A 386 7.85 2.23 -4.03
CA LEU A 386 8.56 1.89 -2.79
C LEU A 386 7.61 2.13 -1.63
N ILE A 387 7.34 1.10 -0.82
CA ILE A 387 6.42 1.20 0.31
C ILE A 387 7.22 1.28 1.60
N THR A 388 7.12 2.39 2.33
CA THR A 388 7.94 2.66 3.51
C THR A 388 7.16 3.15 4.73
N ASN A 389 7.69 2.87 5.91
CA ASN A 389 7.19 3.40 7.19
C ASN A 389 5.68 3.12 7.38
N THR A 390 5.30 1.86 7.24
CA THR A 390 3.90 1.44 7.37
C THR A 390 3.69 0.75 8.71
N THR A 391 2.71 1.20 9.49
CA THR A 391 2.39 0.64 10.81
C THR A 391 0.96 0.10 10.87
N PHE A 392 0.81 -1.10 11.41
CA PHE A 392 -0.45 -1.72 11.79
C PHE A 392 -0.45 -1.89 13.30
N ASP A 393 -1.35 -1.24 14.02
CA ASP A 393 -1.39 -1.24 15.48
C ASP A 393 -2.78 -1.63 15.98
N ASN A 394 -2.87 -2.70 16.78
CA ASN A 394 -4.12 -3.19 17.34
C ASN A 394 -5.14 -3.61 16.26
N ILE A 395 -4.76 -4.59 15.44
CA ILE A 395 -5.60 -5.16 14.37
C ILE A 395 -6.16 -6.51 14.82
N ARG A 396 -7.46 -6.72 14.69
CA ARG A 396 -8.16 -7.95 15.11
C ARG A 396 -8.84 -8.54 13.89
N ILE A 397 -8.48 -9.77 13.56
CA ILE A 397 -8.91 -10.45 12.34
C ILE A 397 -9.68 -11.67 12.78
N GLU A 398 -10.97 -11.68 12.49
CA GLU A 398 -11.84 -12.84 12.67
C GLU A 398 -11.65 -13.83 11.51
N ASP A 399 -12.19 -15.03 11.63
CA ASP A 399 -11.87 -16.12 10.70
C ASP A 399 -12.16 -15.70 9.26
N VAL A 400 -11.10 -15.61 8.47
CA VAL A 400 -11.15 -15.29 7.04
C VAL A 400 -11.10 -16.59 6.25
N CYS A 401 -11.37 -16.46 4.96
CA CYS A 401 -11.14 -17.53 4.00
C CYS A 401 -9.65 -17.85 3.80
N ASP A 402 -9.34 -19.06 3.32
CA ASP A 402 -7.99 -19.52 2.97
C ASP A 402 -7.26 -18.52 2.04
N ASN A 403 -6.29 -17.77 2.58
CA ASN A 403 -5.21 -17.05 1.86
C ASN A 403 -4.21 -16.34 2.81
N GLY A 404 -4.14 -16.72 4.10
CA GLY A 404 -3.22 -16.11 5.07
C GLY A 404 -3.70 -14.76 5.63
N ILE A 405 -2.88 -14.18 6.52
CA ILE A 405 -3.19 -12.94 7.25
C ILE A 405 -2.71 -11.70 6.47
N PHE A 406 -1.57 -11.83 5.78
CA PHE A 406 -0.97 -10.75 4.99
C PHE A 406 -0.11 -11.29 3.84
N GLU A 407 0.07 -10.46 2.83
CA GLU A 407 1.06 -10.62 1.77
C GLU A 407 1.88 -9.33 1.64
N ILE A 408 3.20 -9.47 1.78
CA ILE A 408 4.17 -8.38 1.61
C ILE A 408 5.07 -8.77 0.46
N GLY A 409 4.80 -8.27 -0.74
CA GLY A 409 5.33 -8.86 -1.97
C GLY A 409 5.65 -7.82 -3.03
N THR A 410 6.84 -7.93 -3.63
CA THR A 410 7.15 -7.13 -4.83
C THR A 410 6.69 -7.92 -6.04
N VAL A 411 5.86 -7.32 -6.90
CA VAL A 411 5.20 -8.03 -7.98
C VAL A 411 5.38 -7.32 -9.32
N ASP A 412 5.51 -8.11 -10.37
CA ASP A 412 5.26 -7.73 -11.76
C ASP A 412 4.29 -8.75 -12.35
N ASN A 413 3.01 -8.40 -12.41
CA ASN A 413 1.93 -9.29 -12.81
C ASN A 413 0.97 -8.59 -13.81
N GLY A 414 -0.11 -9.27 -14.20
CA GLY A 414 -1.07 -8.73 -15.19
C GLY A 414 -1.81 -7.44 -14.78
N TRP A 415 -1.61 -6.95 -13.56
CA TRP A 415 -2.18 -5.70 -13.03
C TRP A 415 -1.17 -4.55 -12.93
N THR A 416 0.10 -4.82 -13.23
CA THR A 416 1.21 -3.86 -13.18
C THR A 416 1.88 -3.73 -14.54
N THR A 417 2.58 -2.63 -14.74
CA THR A 417 3.41 -2.29 -15.90
C THR A 417 4.90 -2.54 -15.64
N GLY A 418 5.28 -2.88 -14.41
CA GLY A 418 6.61 -3.33 -14.02
C GLY A 418 6.71 -3.61 -12.53
N PRO A 419 7.84 -4.16 -12.06
CA PRO A 419 8.04 -4.47 -10.66
C PRO A 419 8.09 -3.21 -9.79
N GLY A 420 7.63 -3.31 -8.55
CA GLY A 420 7.86 -2.29 -7.54
C GLY A 420 9.33 -2.23 -7.09
N ARG A 421 9.65 -1.23 -6.25
CA ARG A 421 11.00 -1.03 -5.69
C ARG A 421 11.21 -1.74 -4.36
N GLY A 422 10.16 -2.30 -3.74
CA GLY A 422 10.25 -3.07 -2.51
C GLY A 422 9.56 -2.43 -1.32
N HIS A 423 9.94 -2.90 -0.13
CA HIS A 423 9.32 -2.60 1.15
C HIS A 423 10.38 -2.29 2.19
N LYS A 424 10.12 -1.31 3.04
CA LYS A 424 11.04 -0.96 4.13
C LYS A 424 10.31 -0.45 5.37
N ASN A 425 10.72 -0.94 6.54
CA ASN A 425 10.18 -0.48 7.82
C ASN A 425 8.66 -0.69 7.90
N ILE A 426 8.24 -1.94 7.81
CA ILE A 426 6.84 -2.35 7.97
C ILE A 426 6.68 -2.95 9.36
N TYR A 427 5.77 -2.40 10.15
CA TYR A 427 5.64 -2.72 11.56
C TYR A 427 4.23 -3.15 11.92
N PHE A 428 4.08 -4.39 12.34
CA PHE A 428 2.84 -4.95 12.87
C PHE A 428 2.96 -5.01 14.39
N LYS A 429 2.08 -4.32 15.11
CA LYS A 429 2.04 -4.25 16.56
C LYS A 429 0.67 -4.68 17.05
N ASN A 430 0.62 -5.65 17.95
CA ASN A 430 -0.62 -6.15 18.54
C ASN A 430 -1.64 -6.60 17.46
N VAL A 431 -1.19 -7.40 16.50
CA VAL A 431 -2.07 -7.97 15.48
C VAL A 431 -2.49 -9.36 15.92
N SER A 432 -3.78 -9.66 15.89
CA SER A 432 -4.32 -10.96 16.28
C SER A 432 -5.26 -11.51 15.23
N TYR A 433 -5.09 -12.79 14.92
CA TYR A 433 -6.01 -13.57 14.11
C TYR A 433 -6.69 -14.66 14.95
N THR A 434 -8.00 -14.86 14.75
CA THR A 434 -8.78 -15.94 15.38
C THR A 434 -9.57 -16.66 14.29
N GLY A 435 -9.22 -17.92 14.01
CA GLY A 435 -9.83 -18.72 12.94
C GLY A 435 -9.02 -19.94 12.55
N THR A 436 -9.42 -20.64 11.49
CA THR A 436 -8.77 -21.90 11.06
C THR A 436 -7.88 -21.78 9.81
N HIS A 437 -7.82 -20.61 9.18
CA HIS A 437 -7.20 -20.35 7.88
C HIS A 437 -6.05 -19.33 7.95
N ALA A 438 -5.25 -19.39 9.01
CA ALA A 438 -4.09 -18.49 9.19
C ALA A 438 -2.95 -18.77 8.19
N GLU A 439 -3.00 -19.91 7.51
CA GLU A 439 -1.93 -20.43 6.65
C GLU A 439 -1.82 -19.62 5.35
N GLY A 440 -0.60 -19.42 4.85
CA GLY A 440 -0.36 -18.83 3.53
C GLY A 440 0.09 -17.37 3.52
N SER A 441 0.40 -16.79 4.69
CA SER A 441 1.01 -15.44 4.75
C SER A 441 2.40 -15.45 4.11
N LYS A 442 2.74 -14.40 3.34
CA LYS A 442 3.97 -14.36 2.52
C LYS A 442 4.72 -13.04 2.67
N ILE A 443 6.05 -13.14 2.62
CA ILE A 443 6.97 -12.00 2.59
C ILE A 443 8.05 -12.28 1.53
N TYR A 444 8.19 -11.44 0.51
CA TYR A 444 9.20 -11.61 -0.54
C TYR A 444 9.58 -10.32 -1.25
N GLY A 445 10.86 -10.21 -1.59
CA GLY A 445 11.38 -9.21 -2.54
C GLY A 445 11.38 -9.72 -3.98
N TRP A 446 11.95 -8.94 -4.89
CA TRP A 446 12.04 -9.29 -6.32
C TRP A 446 13.45 -9.66 -6.77
N ASN A 447 14.45 -8.86 -6.37
CA ASN A 447 15.86 -9.07 -6.67
C ASN A 447 16.73 -8.35 -5.62
N SER A 448 18.05 -8.38 -5.78
CA SER A 448 19.00 -7.74 -4.85
C SER A 448 18.86 -6.22 -4.69
N SER A 449 18.16 -5.53 -5.59
CA SER A 449 17.89 -4.08 -5.52
C SER A 449 16.44 -3.74 -5.13
N ARG A 450 15.56 -4.73 -5.02
CA ARG A 450 14.11 -4.58 -4.76
C ARG A 450 13.70 -5.51 -3.62
N LEU A 451 14.11 -5.14 -2.40
CA LEU A 451 14.02 -5.98 -1.22
C LEU A 451 12.69 -5.83 -0.49
N ALA A 452 12.29 -6.88 0.22
CA ALA A 452 11.42 -6.75 1.39
C ALA A 452 12.32 -6.71 2.64
N GLN A 453 12.46 -5.54 3.28
CA GLN A 453 13.38 -5.39 4.41
C GLN A 453 12.76 -4.70 5.62
N ASP A 454 13.31 -5.00 6.79
CA ASP A 454 12.95 -4.37 8.07
C ASP A 454 11.45 -4.53 8.38
N ILE A 455 11.01 -5.78 8.43
CA ILE A 455 9.62 -6.13 8.74
C ILE A 455 9.59 -6.66 10.18
N THR A 456 8.82 -6.00 11.05
CA THR A 456 8.77 -6.36 12.46
C THR A 456 7.35 -6.69 12.90
N PHE A 457 7.19 -7.84 13.54
CA PHE A 457 5.98 -8.29 14.21
C PHE A 457 6.19 -8.21 15.72
N GLU A 458 5.56 -7.23 16.38
CA GLU A 458 5.45 -7.16 17.82
C GLU A 458 4.12 -7.74 18.27
N ASN A 459 4.18 -8.77 19.11
CA ASN A 459 3.00 -9.38 19.72
C ASN A 459 1.95 -9.83 18.67
N LEU A 460 2.41 -10.43 17.57
CA LEU A 460 1.55 -11.14 16.63
C LEU A 460 0.95 -12.36 17.33
N LYS A 461 -0.37 -12.52 17.25
CA LYS A 461 -1.09 -13.65 17.83
C LYS A 461 -1.91 -14.40 16.80
N ILE A 462 -1.84 -15.72 16.81
CA ILE A 462 -2.72 -16.62 16.03
C ILE A 462 -3.42 -17.53 17.03
N ASN A 463 -4.75 -17.46 17.10
CA ASN A 463 -5.58 -18.24 18.02
C ASN A 463 -5.10 -18.15 19.48
N GLY A 464 -4.77 -16.93 19.91
CA GLY A 464 -4.28 -16.63 21.26
C GLY A 464 -2.79 -16.90 21.49
N ASN A 465 -2.11 -17.65 20.61
CA ASN A 465 -0.69 -17.97 20.74
C ASN A 465 0.19 -16.86 20.17
N VAL A 466 1.19 -16.41 20.93
CA VAL A 466 2.16 -15.42 20.47
C VAL A 466 3.14 -16.09 19.48
N ILE A 467 3.31 -15.49 18.31
CA ILE A 467 4.19 -15.98 17.25
C ILE A 467 5.60 -15.45 17.47
N SER A 468 6.56 -16.35 17.69
CA SER A 468 7.95 -16.02 18.01
C SER A 468 8.91 -16.06 16.81
N ASN A 469 8.49 -16.62 15.68
CA ASN A 469 9.24 -16.67 14.43
C ASN A 469 8.31 -17.02 13.26
N ALA A 470 8.81 -16.90 12.02
CA ALA A 470 8.03 -17.14 10.81
C ALA A 470 7.44 -18.57 10.74
N ALA A 471 8.21 -19.59 11.10
CA ALA A 471 7.75 -20.98 11.08
C ALA A 471 6.59 -21.22 12.06
N ALA A 472 6.65 -20.64 13.26
CA ALA A 472 5.58 -20.75 14.26
C ALA A 472 4.26 -20.12 13.82
N GLY A 473 4.30 -19.13 12.91
CA GLY A 473 3.12 -18.51 12.31
C GLY A 473 2.79 -19.01 10.91
N ASN A 474 3.48 -20.05 10.42
CA ASN A 474 3.45 -20.52 9.04
C ASN A 474 3.54 -19.40 7.98
N ILE A 475 4.45 -18.46 8.23
CA ILE A 475 4.72 -17.34 7.34
C ILE A 475 5.85 -17.77 6.40
N SER A 476 5.57 -17.74 5.09
CA SER A 476 6.57 -18.01 4.07
C SER A 476 7.44 -16.77 3.86
N VAL A 477 8.74 -16.90 4.15
CA VAL A 477 9.74 -15.87 3.88
C VAL A 477 10.51 -16.28 2.62
N GLY A 478 10.21 -15.62 1.51
CA GLY A 478 10.81 -15.84 0.20
C GLY A 478 12.10 -15.05 -0.03
N ASN A 479 12.66 -15.21 -1.23
CA ASN A 479 13.92 -14.58 -1.64
C ASN A 479 13.90 -13.05 -1.53
N HIS A 480 15.10 -12.47 -1.46
CA HIS A 480 15.30 -11.01 -1.42
C HIS A 480 14.57 -10.34 -0.24
N THR A 481 14.47 -11.08 0.86
CA THR A 481 13.92 -10.63 2.12
C THR A 481 15.01 -10.55 3.18
N SER A 482 15.02 -9.51 4.00
CA SER A 482 15.98 -9.36 5.11
C SER A 482 15.34 -8.72 6.34
N ASN A 483 15.91 -8.98 7.52
CA ASN A 483 15.48 -8.38 8.78
C ASN A 483 13.98 -8.55 9.06
N VAL A 484 13.49 -9.79 9.00
CA VAL A 484 12.14 -10.16 9.48
C VAL A 484 12.23 -10.52 10.94
N ASN A 485 11.60 -9.73 11.80
CA ASN A 485 11.74 -9.80 13.25
C ASN A 485 10.41 -10.13 13.92
N PHE A 486 10.47 -10.97 14.95
CA PHE A 486 9.34 -11.27 15.83
C PHE A 486 9.76 -10.94 17.25
N ILE A 487 9.05 -10.01 17.88
CA ILE A 487 9.38 -9.50 19.21
C ILE A 487 8.17 -9.59 20.15
N ALA A 488 8.46 -9.76 21.43
CA ALA A 488 7.45 -9.71 22.48
C ALA A 488 6.87 -8.30 22.63
N SER A 489 5.69 -8.20 23.25
CA SER A 489 5.05 -6.91 23.54
C SER A 489 5.99 -6.00 24.35
N GLY A 490 6.12 -4.74 23.91
CA GLY A 490 7.04 -3.77 24.52
C GLY A 490 8.51 -3.96 24.14
N GLY A 491 8.83 -4.90 23.25
CA GLY A 491 10.16 -5.02 22.65
C GLY A 491 10.52 -3.79 21.83
N THR A 492 11.82 -3.54 21.66
CA THR A 492 12.31 -2.45 20.80
C THR A 492 12.53 -3.01 19.39
N PRO A 493 11.85 -2.48 18.35
CA PRO A 493 12.14 -2.84 16.96
C PRO A 493 13.62 -2.57 16.62
N PRO A 494 14.28 -3.43 15.83
CA PRO A 494 15.63 -3.16 15.36
C PRO A 494 15.73 -1.83 14.61
N ALA A 495 16.92 -1.24 14.59
CA ALA A 495 17.16 -0.05 13.80
C ALA A 495 16.93 -0.34 12.31
N VAL A 496 16.24 0.58 11.64
CA VAL A 496 15.96 0.48 10.21
C VAL A 496 17.26 0.52 9.41
N THR A 497 17.44 -0.40 8.47
CA THR A 497 18.63 -0.45 7.63
C THR A 497 18.49 0.46 6.41
N PRO A 498 19.56 1.09 5.90
CA PRO A 498 19.51 1.82 4.64
C PRO A 498 19.01 0.90 3.51
N PHE A 499 18.16 1.41 2.62
CA PHE A 499 17.76 0.64 1.44
C PHE A 499 18.95 0.63 0.47
N PRO A 500 19.31 -0.48 -0.17
CA PRO A 500 20.38 -0.47 -1.16
C PRO A 500 19.99 0.51 -2.28
N PRO A 501 20.85 1.48 -2.64
CA PRO A 501 20.59 2.31 -3.81
C PRO A 501 20.57 1.39 -5.03
N VAL A 502 19.54 1.51 -5.88
CA VAL A 502 19.60 0.90 -7.21
C VAL A 502 20.78 1.55 -7.90
N THR A 503 21.87 0.80 -8.06
CA THR A 503 23.10 1.31 -8.67
C THR A 503 23.05 0.92 -10.14
N PRO A 504 22.81 1.87 -11.05
CA PRO A 504 22.71 1.56 -12.46
C PRO A 504 24.04 1.01 -12.96
N ILE A 505 24.00 -0.06 -13.74
CA ILE A 505 25.20 -0.60 -14.37
C ILE A 505 25.51 0.19 -15.65
N ASN A 506 26.80 0.30 -15.98
CA ASN A 506 27.22 0.86 -17.27
C ASN A 506 26.99 -0.17 -18.38
N LEU A 507 25.83 -0.07 -19.05
CA LEU A 507 25.45 -0.91 -20.18
C LEU A 507 26.40 -0.77 -21.38
N ALA A 508 27.09 0.37 -21.51
CA ALA A 508 28.02 0.64 -22.60
C ALA A 508 29.42 0.08 -22.37
N LEU A 509 29.75 -0.39 -21.16
CA LEU A 509 31.11 -0.82 -20.82
C LEU A 509 31.62 -1.90 -21.77
N ASN A 510 32.76 -1.63 -22.43
CA ASN A 510 33.42 -2.52 -23.39
C ASN A 510 32.54 -3.00 -24.56
N LYS A 511 31.45 -2.30 -24.84
CA LYS A 511 30.58 -2.59 -25.98
C LYS A 511 31.16 -2.05 -27.27
N SER A 512 30.78 -2.65 -28.39
CA SER A 512 31.21 -2.20 -29.71
C SER A 512 30.80 -0.75 -29.94
N ALA A 513 31.78 0.11 -30.19
CA ALA A 513 31.58 1.52 -30.45
C ALA A 513 32.11 1.90 -31.83
N SER A 514 31.46 2.88 -32.46
CA SER A 514 31.88 3.48 -33.72
C SER A 514 31.76 4.99 -33.65
N SER A 515 32.47 5.69 -34.53
CA SER A 515 32.41 7.13 -34.66
C SER A 515 32.53 7.53 -36.12
N ASP A 516 32.15 8.77 -36.44
CA ASP A 516 32.33 9.31 -37.79
C ASP A 516 33.81 9.50 -38.15
N SER A 517 34.63 9.83 -37.15
CA SER A 517 36.08 9.98 -37.30
C SER A 517 36.83 9.61 -36.01
N SER A 518 38.15 9.39 -36.09
CA SER A 518 39.01 9.18 -34.93
C SER A 518 40.42 9.71 -35.17
N GLN A 519 41.00 10.38 -34.17
CA GLN A 519 42.43 10.70 -34.15
C GLN A 519 43.25 9.42 -33.97
N SER A 520 44.41 9.33 -34.62
CA SER A 520 45.36 8.24 -34.41
C SER A 520 45.71 8.10 -32.92
N GLY A 521 45.56 6.89 -32.37
CA GLY A 521 45.78 6.59 -30.94
C GLY A 521 44.58 6.82 -30.02
N ASN A 522 43.47 7.41 -30.49
CA ASN A 522 42.27 7.69 -29.70
C ASN A 522 40.99 7.15 -30.38
N PRO A 523 40.87 5.80 -30.53
CA PRO A 523 39.78 5.16 -31.27
C PRO A 523 38.43 5.24 -30.54
N ALA A 524 37.33 4.96 -31.24
CA ALA A 524 35.98 4.92 -30.66
C ALA A 524 35.87 3.98 -29.45
N SER A 525 36.55 2.82 -29.45
CA SER A 525 36.54 1.86 -28.35
C SER A 525 37.12 2.39 -27.04
N SER A 526 37.91 3.47 -27.09
CA SER A 526 38.44 4.14 -25.89
C SER A 526 37.44 5.11 -25.26
N GLY A 527 36.24 5.25 -25.83
CA GLY A 527 35.19 6.08 -25.28
C GLY A 527 34.33 5.40 -24.22
N ASN A 528 34.45 4.08 -24.01
CA ASN A 528 33.58 3.30 -23.13
C ASN A 528 34.31 2.13 -22.44
N ASP A 529 35.61 2.28 -22.23
CA ASP A 529 36.49 1.28 -21.60
C ASP A 529 36.65 1.52 -20.08
N SER A 530 35.96 2.52 -19.53
CA SER A 530 36.05 2.97 -18.12
C SER A 530 37.45 3.43 -17.70
N SER A 531 38.37 3.66 -18.63
CA SER A 531 39.71 4.17 -18.33
C SER A 531 39.73 5.69 -18.46
N THR A 532 40.32 6.36 -17.47
CA THR A 532 40.54 7.82 -17.54
C THR A 532 41.88 8.19 -18.20
N SER A 533 42.60 7.20 -18.74
CA SER A 533 43.91 7.38 -19.40
C SER A 533 43.83 7.26 -20.92
N THR A 534 42.73 6.71 -21.42
CA THR A 534 42.40 6.51 -22.84
C THR A 534 41.15 7.32 -23.15
N ARG A 535 40.96 7.74 -24.40
CA ARG A 535 39.80 8.52 -24.80
C ARG A 535 39.46 8.28 -26.26
N TRP A 536 38.19 8.49 -26.61
CA TRP A 536 37.86 8.77 -28.01
C TRP A 536 38.16 10.25 -28.31
N SER A 537 38.66 10.52 -29.51
CA SER A 537 38.80 11.88 -30.04
C SER A 537 38.49 11.88 -31.53
N ALA A 538 37.71 12.85 -32.00
CA ALA A 538 37.56 13.13 -33.43
C ALA A 538 38.91 13.46 -34.08
N ASN A 539 38.98 13.32 -35.41
CA ASN A 539 40.23 13.51 -36.18
C ASN A 539 40.61 14.99 -36.39
N ASP A 540 39.70 15.93 -36.10
CA ASP A 540 39.93 17.36 -36.16
C ASP A 540 39.11 18.13 -35.09
N GLY A 541 39.22 19.46 -35.10
CA GLY A 541 38.55 20.36 -34.14
C GLY A 541 37.20 20.90 -34.60
N ASN A 542 36.57 20.34 -35.62
CA ASN A 542 35.27 20.80 -36.11
C ASN A 542 34.12 20.30 -35.22
N THR A 543 32.94 20.90 -35.39
CA THR A 543 31.69 20.44 -34.76
C THR A 543 30.96 19.47 -35.68
N GLY A 544 30.05 18.67 -35.12
CA GLY A 544 29.22 17.72 -35.87
C GLY A 544 29.68 16.26 -35.74
N HIS A 545 30.83 16.02 -35.11
CA HIS A 545 31.32 14.66 -34.86
C HIS A 545 30.39 13.88 -33.94
N SER A 546 30.32 12.57 -34.18
CA SER A 546 29.42 11.67 -33.49
C SER A 546 30.11 10.38 -33.08
N TRP A 547 29.69 9.86 -31.95
CA TRP A 547 30.12 8.58 -31.41
C TRP A 547 28.89 7.77 -31.02
N THR A 548 28.88 6.48 -31.35
CA THR A 548 27.76 5.56 -31.15
C THR A 548 28.24 4.28 -30.48
N VAL A 549 27.49 3.81 -29.47
CA VAL A 549 27.67 2.49 -28.89
C VAL A 549 26.51 1.57 -29.25
N ASP A 550 26.83 0.34 -29.63
CA ASP A 550 25.89 -0.78 -29.76
C ASP A 550 25.90 -1.61 -28.48
N LEU A 551 24.83 -1.55 -27.70
CA LEU A 551 24.68 -2.29 -26.44
C LEU A 551 24.58 -3.82 -26.65
N GLY A 552 24.47 -4.27 -27.91
CA GLY A 552 24.35 -5.67 -28.34
C GLY A 552 22.90 -6.10 -28.59
N SER A 553 21.97 -5.55 -27.81
CA SER A 553 20.52 -5.76 -27.92
C SER A 553 19.75 -4.58 -27.33
N SER A 554 18.41 -4.59 -27.44
CA SER A 554 17.57 -3.59 -26.79
C SER A 554 17.68 -3.76 -25.27
N MET A 555 18.28 -2.78 -24.60
CA MET A 555 18.48 -2.74 -23.15
C MET A 555 17.62 -1.64 -22.52
N ARG A 556 17.29 -1.82 -21.23
CA ARG A 556 16.54 -0.84 -20.45
C ARG A 556 17.48 0.17 -19.82
N ILE A 557 17.48 1.39 -20.34
CA ILE A 557 18.21 2.55 -19.83
C ILE A 557 17.32 3.22 -18.77
N THR A 558 17.79 3.27 -17.52
CA THR A 558 17.02 3.77 -16.36
C THR A 558 17.49 5.15 -15.91
N ASP A 559 18.77 5.47 -16.12
CA ASP A 559 19.44 6.65 -15.55
C ASP A 559 20.15 7.50 -16.62
N GLY A 560 19.90 7.19 -17.89
CA GLY A 560 20.39 7.93 -19.04
C GLY A 560 21.87 7.70 -19.29
N THR A 561 22.65 8.79 -19.38
CA THR A 561 24.08 8.73 -19.74
C THR A 561 24.94 9.59 -18.84
N GLN A 562 26.24 9.25 -18.79
CA GLN A 562 27.27 10.09 -18.17
C GLN A 562 28.45 10.18 -19.14
N VAL A 563 28.82 11.39 -19.53
CA VAL A 563 30.00 11.67 -20.36
C VAL A 563 31.07 12.38 -19.54
N LYS A 564 32.31 11.91 -19.63
CA LYS A 564 33.50 12.55 -19.04
C LYS A 564 34.36 13.14 -20.14
N TRP A 565 34.20 14.44 -20.37
CA TRP A 565 34.92 15.19 -21.39
C TRP A 565 36.43 15.22 -21.17
N GLU A 566 37.19 15.40 -22.25
CA GLU A 566 38.66 15.51 -22.20
C GLU A 566 39.11 16.68 -21.30
N GLN A 567 38.60 17.89 -21.54
CA GLN A 567 39.05 19.09 -20.84
C GLN A 567 38.06 19.51 -19.77
N SER A 568 38.57 19.73 -18.55
CA SER A 568 37.81 20.35 -17.46
C SER A 568 37.72 21.86 -17.64
N GLY A 569 36.62 22.47 -17.22
CA GLY A 569 36.42 23.93 -17.31
C GLY A 569 36.03 24.43 -18.70
N LYS A 570 35.69 23.51 -19.63
CA LYS A 570 35.34 23.81 -21.02
C LYS A 570 33.88 23.47 -21.30
N VAL A 571 33.23 24.28 -22.14
CA VAL A 571 31.85 24.03 -22.57
C VAL A 571 31.82 23.12 -23.80
N TYR A 572 31.12 21.99 -23.64
CA TYR A 572 30.77 21.08 -24.73
C TYR A 572 29.27 21.16 -24.98
N LYS A 573 28.86 21.45 -26.22
CA LYS A 573 27.47 21.41 -26.66
C LYS A 573 27.23 20.12 -27.43
N TYR A 574 26.16 19.42 -27.14
CA TYR A 574 25.91 18.09 -27.71
C TYR A 574 24.43 17.71 -27.70
N LYS A 575 24.10 16.61 -28.35
CA LYS A 575 22.80 15.93 -28.23
C LYS A 575 23.00 14.43 -28.06
N ILE A 576 22.04 13.76 -27.44
CA ILE A 576 22.02 12.30 -27.27
C ILE A 576 20.74 11.74 -27.88
N GLU A 577 20.92 10.69 -28.69
CA GLU A 577 19.86 10.01 -29.43
C GLU A 577 19.94 8.50 -29.18
N THR A 578 18.78 7.84 -29.13
CA THR A 578 18.67 6.38 -28.96
C THR A 578 17.98 5.72 -30.15
N SER A 579 18.34 4.48 -30.47
CA SER A 579 17.73 3.70 -31.56
C SER A 579 17.69 2.20 -31.25
N ASN A 580 16.74 1.46 -31.84
CA ASN A 580 16.74 0.00 -31.84
C ASN A 580 17.28 -0.62 -33.12
N ASN A 581 17.42 0.16 -34.19
CA ASN A 581 17.77 -0.32 -35.53
C ASN A 581 18.93 0.46 -36.18
N ASN A 582 19.55 1.40 -35.47
CA ASN A 582 20.65 2.24 -35.90
C ASN A 582 20.32 3.18 -37.09
N THR A 583 19.05 3.33 -37.46
CA THR A 583 18.60 4.18 -38.58
C THR A 583 17.55 5.20 -38.14
N ASN A 584 16.56 4.76 -37.35
CA ASN A 584 15.55 5.63 -36.76
C ASN A 584 16.00 6.05 -35.36
N TRP A 585 16.21 7.35 -35.18
CA TRP A 585 16.76 7.91 -33.95
C TRP A 585 15.72 8.75 -33.23
N THR A 586 15.62 8.54 -31.92
CA THR A 586 14.81 9.36 -31.02
C THR A 586 15.73 10.21 -30.18
N MET A 587 15.58 11.53 -30.23
CA MET A 587 16.33 12.46 -29.37
C MET A 587 15.90 12.29 -27.91
N LYS A 588 16.88 12.14 -27.02
CA LYS A 588 16.68 12.00 -25.57
C LYS A 588 17.24 13.18 -24.78
N VAL A 589 18.30 13.79 -25.28
CA VAL A 589 18.95 14.95 -24.66
C VAL A 589 19.27 15.96 -25.74
N ASP A 590 18.85 17.21 -25.54
CA ASP A 590 19.29 18.35 -26.34
C ASP A 590 20.07 19.34 -25.46
N LYS A 591 21.39 19.36 -25.66
CA LYS A 591 22.35 20.26 -25.01
C LYS A 591 23.06 21.13 -26.04
N THR A 592 22.40 21.44 -27.17
CA THR A 592 22.92 22.36 -28.19
C THR A 592 23.11 23.78 -27.66
N ALA A 593 22.37 24.17 -26.62
CA ALA A 593 22.50 25.44 -25.92
C ALA A 593 23.29 25.35 -24.58
N ASN A 594 24.03 24.26 -24.34
CA ASN A 594 24.73 24.05 -23.07
C ASN A 594 25.76 25.14 -22.76
N THR A 595 25.84 25.51 -21.48
CA THR A 595 26.79 26.49 -20.92
C THR A 595 27.60 25.93 -19.75
N SER A 596 27.36 24.68 -19.34
CA SER A 596 28.09 24.04 -18.23
C SER A 596 29.54 23.77 -18.59
N THR A 597 30.43 24.05 -17.63
CA THR A 597 31.88 23.80 -17.70
C THR A 597 32.31 22.54 -16.94
N GLU A 598 31.36 21.78 -16.39
CA GLU A 598 31.63 20.54 -15.68
C GLU A 598 32.25 19.50 -16.61
N GLN A 599 33.39 18.92 -16.19
CA GLN A 599 34.08 17.91 -16.99
C GLN A 599 33.24 16.64 -17.15
N THR A 600 32.48 16.28 -16.11
CA THR A 600 31.54 15.17 -16.17
C THR A 600 30.14 15.72 -16.24
N GLN A 601 29.43 15.36 -17.31
CA GLN A 601 28.02 15.69 -17.46
C GLN A 601 27.18 14.42 -17.39
N THR A 602 26.14 14.48 -16.57
CA THR A 602 25.11 13.45 -16.48
C THR A 602 23.85 13.96 -17.16
N ASP A 603 23.22 13.08 -17.93
CA ASP A 603 21.99 13.35 -18.65
C ASP A 603 20.97 12.27 -18.30
N SER A 604 19.91 12.65 -17.57
CA SER A 604 18.91 11.70 -17.12
C SER A 604 17.81 11.50 -18.15
N PHE A 605 17.63 10.27 -18.61
CA PHE A 605 16.49 9.88 -19.46
C PHE A 605 16.23 8.37 -19.36
N LYS A 606 15.02 7.95 -19.76
CA LYS A 606 14.64 6.53 -19.86
C LYS A 606 14.41 6.12 -21.32
N ALA A 607 14.84 4.91 -21.67
CA ALA A 607 14.63 4.34 -23.00
C ALA A 607 14.84 2.82 -23.02
N ASP A 608 14.09 2.13 -23.88
CA ASP A 608 14.46 0.80 -24.37
C ASP A 608 15.16 0.97 -25.72
N ALA A 609 16.47 0.73 -25.75
CA ALA A 609 17.29 1.00 -26.93
C ALA A 609 18.47 0.03 -27.06
N ARG A 610 18.89 -0.23 -28.30
CA ARG A 610 20.12 -0.96 -28.61
C ARG A 610 21.31 -0.05 -28.87
N TYR A 611 21.08 1.09 -29.50
CA TYR A 611 22.11 2.03 -29.89
C TYR A 611 21.92 3.34 -29.15
N VAL A 612 23.02 3.91 -28.65
CA VAL A 612 23.05 5.26 -28.06
C VAL A 612 24.13 6.05 -28.77
N LYS A 613 23.79 7.25 -29.24
CA LYS A 613 24.66 8.12 -30.01
C LYS A 613 24.74 9.48 -29.36
N ILE A 614 25.96 9.99 -29.22
CA ILE A 614 26.24 11.38 -28.86
C ILE A 614 26.74 12.12 -30.11
N THR A 615 26.26 13.34 -30.33
CA THR A 615 26.75 14.23 -31.39
C THR A 615 27.20 15.54 -30.75
N VAL A 616 28.46 15.91 -30.93
CA VAL A 616 29.01 17.18 -30.44
C VAL A 616 28.66 18.28 -31.43
N THR A 617 27.89 19.28 -30.98
CA THR A 617 27.28 20.32 -31.81
C THR A 617 27.93 21.69 -31.63
N GLY A 618 28.82 21.86 -30.65
CA GLY A 618 29.54 23.11 -30.41
C GLY A 618 30.71 22.94 -29.45
N LEU A 619 31.81 23.64 -29.74
CA LEU A 619 33.09 23.55 -29.03
C LEU A 619 33.68 24.95 -28.82
N GLU A 620 34.41 25.14 -27.73
CA GLU A 620 35.25 26.33 -27.54
C GLU A 620 36.55 26.25 -28.37
N SER A 621 37.21 27.39 -28.55
CA SER A 621 38.53 27.44 -29.20
C SER A 621 39.54 26.54 -28.48
N GLY A 622 40.25 25.69 -29.23
CA GLY A 622 41.24 24.75 -28.70
C GLY A 622 40.66 23.48 -28.07
N VAL A 623 39.36 23.22 -28.23
CA VAL A 623 38.66 22.04 -27.71
C VAL A 623 38.19 21.17 -28.87
N TRP A 624 38.39 19.85 -28.76
CA TRP A 624 37.96 18.88 -29.78
C TRP A 624 36.81 18.04 -29.26
N ALA A 625 36.06 17.39 -30.15
CA ALA A 625 35.09 16.37 -29.77
C ALA A 625 35.82 15.14 -29.20
N SER A 626 36.01 15.11 -27.88
CA SER A 626 36.79 14.08 -27.20
C SER A 626 36.32 13.87 -25.75
N PHE A 627 36.24 12.61 -25.32
CA PHE A 627 35.87 12.21 -23.97
C PHE A 627 36.57 10.92 -23.54
N TYR A 628 36.90 10.84 -22.25
CA TYR A 628 37.51 9.68 -21.61
C TYR A 628 36.53 8.52 -21.41
N ASP A 629 35.25 8.83 -21.16
CA ASP A 629 34.25 7.80 -20.91
C ASP A 629 32.84 8.30 -21.26
N PHE A 630 32.02 7.39 -21.77
CA PHE A 630 30.62 7.57 -22.08
C PHE A 630 29.85 6.35 -21.57
N LYS A 631 29.19 6.54 -20.43
CA LYS A 631 28.37 5.52 -19.79
C LYS A 631 26.94 5.62 -20.25
N VAL A 632 26.32 4.47 -20.46
CA VAL A 632 24.87 4.32 -20.58
C VAL A 632 24.40 3.58 -19.35
N LEU A 633 23.57 4.22 -18.53
CA LEU A 633 23.24 3.74 -17.19
C LEU A 633 21.86 3.07 -17.19
N GLY A 634 21.82 1.79 -16.83
CA GLY A 634 20.61 0.97 -16.89
C GLY A 634 20.67 -0.29 -16.04
N GLU A 635 19.77 -1.23 -16.30
CA GLU A 635 19.70 -2.54 -15.63
C GLU A 635 19.88 -3.69 -16.65
N GLN A 636 20.50 -4.80 -16.25
CA GLN A 636 20.60 -6.04 -17.06
C GLN A 636 19.45 -7.00 -16.69
N TRP A 637 18.81 -7.59 -17.71
CA TRP A 637 17.71 -8.52 -17.51
C TRP A 637 18.20 -9.96 -17.34
N ASN A 638 18.19 -10.51 -16.12
CA ASN A 638 18.48 -11.92 -15.88
C ASN A 638 17.26 -12.79 -16.25
N LEU A 639 17.32 -13.46 -17.40
CA LEU A 639 16.24 -14.32 -17.91
C LEU A 639 15.95 -15.54 -17.03
N ALA A 640 16.96 -16.05 -16.32
CA ALA A 640 16.85 -17.23 -15.47
C ALA A 640 16.30 -16.90 -14.07
N MET A 641 16.31 -15.62 -13.66
CA MET A 641 15.98 -15.23 -12.28
C MET A 641 14.55 -15.62 -11.88
N GLY A 642 14.43 -16.38 -10.78
CA GLY A 642 13.15 -16.85 -10.23
C GLY A 642 12.42 -17.89 -11.09
N LYS A 643 13.09 -18.44 -12.11
CA LYS A 643 12.51 -19.47 -12.97
C LYS A 643 12.63 -20.87 -12.36
N THR A 644 11.74 -21.76 -12.77
CA THR A 644 11.75 -23.15 -12.33
C THR A 644 13.05 -23.80 -12.79
N ALA A 645 13.85 -24.24 -11.82
CA ALA A 645 15.07 -24.99 -12.08
C ALA A 645 14.89 -26.46 -11.69
N SER A 646 15.54 -27.34 -12.43
CA SER A 646 15.59 -28.79 -12.20
C SER A 646 17.01 -29.30 -12.40
N SER A 647 17.37 -30.41 -11.78
CA SER A 647 18.68 -31.03 -11.90
C SER A 647 18.52 -32.55 -12.01
N ASP A 648 19.56 -33.26 -12.45
CA ASP A 648 19.63 -34.71 -12.30
C ASP A 648 19.86 -35.15 -10.85
N SER A 649 20.58 -34.35 -10.07
CA SER A 649 20.96 -34.63 -8.69
C SER A 649 21.01 -33.35 -7.85
N SER A 650 20.59 -33.43 -6.59
CA SER A 650 20.63 -32.31 -5.64
C SER A 650 20.83 -32.80 -4.21
N GLN A 651 21.63 -32.08 -3.41
CA GLN A 651 21.60 -32.20 -1.95
C GLN A 651 20.33 -31.52 -1.41
N SER A 652 19.75 -32.06 -0.33
CA SER A 652 18.50 -31.53 0.25
C SER A 652 18.62 -30.06 0.70
N SER A 653 19.80 -29.64 1.16
CA SER A 653 20.09 -28.25 1.55
C SER A 653 20.49 -27.33 0.39
N PHE A 654 20.78 -27.88 -0.79
CA PHE A 654 21.26 -27.14 -1.97
C PHE A 654 20.48 -27.53 -3.24
N PRO A 655 19.16 -27.32 -3.28
CA PRO A 655 18.30 -27.76 -4.39
C PRO A 655 18.56 -26.98 -5.69
N ALA A 656 18.11 -27.55 -6.81
CA ALA A 656 18.22 -26.94 -8.15
C ALA A 656 17.68 -25.51 -8.24
N SER A 657 16.64 -25.18 -7.47
CA SER A 657 16.06 -23.83 -7.41
C SER A 657 17.09 -22.76 -7.07
N ASN A 658 18.12 -23.10 -6.30
CA ASN A 658 19.17 -22.17 -5.91
C ASN A 658 20.08 -21.74 -7.08
N ALA A 659 20.11 -22.48 -8.19
CA ALA A 659 20.91 -22.10 -9.36
C ALA A 659 20.34 -20.87 -10.11
N ALA A 660 19.07 -20.54 -9.87
CA ALA A 660 18.32 -19.52 -10.60
C ALA A 660 17.66 -18.49 -9.66
N ASP A 661 18.00 -18.51 -8.37
CA ASP A 661 17.36 -17.71 -7.33
C ASP A 661 17.90 -16.28 -7.20
N GLY A 662 19.00 -15.96 -7.88
CA GLY A 662 19.65 -14.65 -7.83
C GLY A 662 20.32 -14.31 -6.49
N ASN A 663 20.42 -15.27 -5.57
CA ASN A 663 21.02 -15.10 -4.25
C ASN A 663 22.46 -15.61 -4.26
N GLN A 664 23.41 -14.70 -4.07
CA GLN A 664 24.85 -15.03 -4.11
C GLN A 664 25.36 -15.87 -2.93
N MET A 665 24.52 -16.06 -1.90
CA MET A 665 24.84 -16.83 -0.69
C MET A 665 24.31 -18.27 -0.73
N THR A 666 23.43 -18.59 -1.68
CA THR A 666 22.89 -19.93 -1.91
C THR A 666 23.47 -20.51 -3.20
N HIS A 667 23.47 -21.84 -3.30
CA HIS A 667 23.92 -22.53 -4.50
C HIS A 667 23.17 -23.84 -4.66
N TRP A 668 23.13 -24.36 -5.89
CA TRP A 668 22.81 -25.75 -6.15
C TRP A 668 24.07 -26.59 -6.00
N SER A 669 23.93 -27.81 -5.44
CA SER A 669 24.99 -28.80 -5.43
C SER A 669 24.42 -30.18 -5.70
N ALA A 670 25.10 -30.95 -6.55
CA ALA A 670 24.81 -32.38 -6.74
C ALA A 670 25.00 -33.17 -5.44
N ASN A 671 24.32 -34.31 -5.32
CA ASN A 671 24.33 -35.14 -4.11
C ASN A 671 25.64 -35.93 -3.89
N ASP A 672 26.59 -35.81 -4.82
CA ASP A 672 27.94 -36.36 -4.74
C ASP A 672 28.95 -35.48 -5.48
N GLY A 673 30.23 -35.86 -5.46
CA GLY A 673 31.33 -35.10 -6.06
C GLY A 673 31.75 -35.53 -7.48
N ASN A 674 30.95 -36.34 -8.16
CA ASN A 674 31.28 -36.80 -9.51
C ASN A 674 31.05 -35.72 -10.57
N THR A 675 31.69 -35.87 -11.72
CA THR A 675 31.48 -35.00 -12.89
C THR A 675 30.29 -35.49 -13.72
N GLY A 676 29.63 -34.58 -14.46
CA GLY A 676 28.56 -34.93 -15.41
C GLY A 676 27.15 -34.56 -14.95
N HIS A 677 27.02 -34.03 -13.73
CA HIS A 677 25.76 -33.48 -13.24
C HIS A 677 25.35 -32.19 -13.95
N TRP A 678 24.05 -31.93 -13.99
CA TRP A 678 23.48 -30.76 -14.63
C TRP A 678 22.39 -30.10 -13.79
N VAL A 679 22.28 -28.79 -13.97
CA VAL A 679 21.13 -28.00 -13.56
C VAL A 679 20.61 -27.24 -14.78
N LYS A 680 19.30 -27.18 -14.90
CA LYS A 680 18.55 -26.61 -16.01
C LYS A 680 17.55 -25.62 -15.48
N VAL A 681 17.36 -24.51 -16.20
CA VAL A 681 16.35 -23.49 -15.90
C VAL A 681 15.34 -23.40 -17.04
N ASP A 682 14.05 -23.53 -16.74
CA ASP A 682 12.96 -23.32 -17.70
C ASP A 682 12.59 -21.83 -17.78
N LEU A 683 12.89 -21.20 -18.91
CA LEU A 683 12.62 -19.77 -19.13
C LEU A 683 11.12 -19.46 -19.37
N GLY A 684 10.28 -20.50 -19.48
CA GLY A 684 8.81 -20.45 -19.60
C GLY A 684 8.29 -20.39 -21.04
N TYR A 685 9.00 -19.72 -21.94
CA TYR A 685 8.76 -19.72 -23.40
C TYR A 685 10.06 -19.43 -24.14
N VAL A 686 10.10 -19.62 -25.46
CA VAL A 686 11.30 -19.36 -26.27
C VAL A 686 11.75 -17.91 -26.10
N LYS A 687 12.96 -17.73 -25.54
CA LYS A 687 13.60 -16.43 -25.32
C LYS A 687 14.81 -16.27 -26.23
N LYS A 688 15.03 -15.05 -26.69
CA LYS A 688 16.30 -14.66 -27.28
C LYS A 688 17.27 -14.31 -26.15
N ILE A 689 18.27 -15.14 -25.92
CA ILE A 689 19.42 -14.79 -25.06
C ILE A 689 20.31 -13.86 -25.89
N THR A 690 20.55 -12.66 -25.39
CA THR A 690 21.18 -11.59 -26.20
C THR A 690 22.50 -11.08 -25.67
N HIS A 691 22.81 -11.35 -24.40
CA HIS A 691 24.07 -10.94 -23.80
C HIS A 691 24.99 -12.11 -23.48
N GLY A 692 24.45 -13.25 -23.03
CA GLY A 692 25.23 -14.41 -22.60
C GLY A 692 24.64 -15.11 -21.39
N THR A 693 25.43 -15.98 -20.76
CA THR A 693 25.14 -16.57 -19.44
C THR A 693 26.17 -16.11 -18.41
N GLN A 694 25.77 -16.07 -17.14
CA GLN A 694 26.66 -15.82 -16.03
C GLN A 694 26.47 -16.95 -15.01
N VAL A 695 27.57 -17.53 -14.53
CA VAL A 695 27.57 -18.55 -13.48
C VAL A 695 28.41 -18.05 -12.31
N LEU A 696 27.82 -18.03 -11.11
CA LEU A 696 28.52 -17.76 -9.86
C LEU A 696 28.80 -19.09 -9.16
N TRP A 697 30.07 -19.37 -8.89
CA TRP A 697 30.50 -20.60 -8.23
C TRP A 697 30.60 -20.43 -6.70
N PRO A 698 30.30 -21.47 -5.90
CA PRO A 698 30.25 -21.37 -4.44
C PRO A 698 31.64 -21.18 -3.79
N THR A 699 32.74 -21.51 -4.48
CA THR A 699 34.10 -21.38 -3.95
C THR A 699 34.96 -20.51 -4.85
N SER A 700 35.33 -19.32 -4.36
CA SER A 700 36.29 -18.44 -5.04
C SER A 700 37.69 -19.06 -5.05
N GLY A 701 38.46 -18.83 -6.12
CA GLY A 701 39.82 -19.36 -6.26
C GLY A 701 39.92 -20.79 -6.80
N SER A 702 38.79 -21.48 -6.99
CA SER A 702 38.71 -22.81 -7.59
C SER A 702 38.45 -22.75 -9.09
N VAL A 703 38.99 -23.72 -9.84
CA VAL A 703 38.72 -23.85 -11.29
C VAL A 703 37.53 -24.77 -11.51
N TYR A 704 36.46 -24.24 -12.12
CA TYR A 704 35.28 -25.00 -12.51
C TYR A 704 35.28 -25.22 -14.03
N LYS A 705 35.09 -26.47 -14.45
CA LYS A 705 34.98 -26.88 -15.86
C LYS A 705 33.55 -27.27 -16.15
N TYR A 706 32.94 -26.64 -17.15
CA TYR A 706 31.51 -26.77 -17.39
C TYR A 706 31.16 -26.55 -18.87
N LYS A 707 29.88 -26.72 -19.19
CA LYS A 707 29.28 -26.42 -20.49
C LYS A 707 27.96 -25.71 -20.24
N VAL A 708 27.54 -24.89 -21.18
CA VAL A 708 26.17 -24.34 -21.19
C VAL A 708 25.50 -24.75 -22.49
N GLU A 709 24.28 -25.26 -22.36
CA GLU A 709 23.46 -25.72 -23.47
C GLU A 709 22.11 -25.01 -23.45
N THR A 710 21.49 -24.84 -24.61
CA THR A 710 20.16 -24.24 -24.76
C THR A 710 19.24 -25.14 -25.56
N SER A 711 17.94 -25.05 -25.31
CA SER A 711 16.91 -25.81 -26.02
C SER A 711 15.65 -24.97 -26.17
N ILE A 712 14.93 -25.18 -27.27
CA ILE A 712 13.61 -24.58 -27.51
C ILE A 712 12.45 -25.56 -27.25
N ASP A 713 12.75 -26.84 -27.04
CA ASP A 713 11.75 -27.92 -26.91
C ASP A 713 12.02 -28.85 -25.72
N ASN A 714 13.06 -28.57 -24.92
CA ASN A 714 13.49 -29.33 -23.75
C ASN A 714 13.89 -30.80 -24.06
N THR A 715 14.10 -31.13 -25.33
CA THR A 715 14.51 -32.46 -25.81
C THR A 715 15.80 -32.41 -26.62
N ASN A 716 15.92 -31.43 -27.52
CA ASN A 716 17.09 -31.20 -28.35
C ASN A 716 17.90 -30.04 -27.75
N TRP A 717 19.11 -30.34 -27.30
CA TRP A 717 20.01 -29.38 -26.65
C TRP A 717 21.17 -29.02 -27.57
N THR A 718 21.48 -27.74 -27.65
CA THR A 718 22.62 -27.21 -28.39
C THR A 718 23.61 -26.59 -27.43
N GLN A 719 24.85 -27.08 -27.41
CA GLN A 719 25.95 -26.48 -26.66
C GLN A 719 26.25 -25.09 -27.21
N VAL A 720 26.15 -24.07 -26.35
CA VAL A 720 26.42 -22.66 -26.70
C VAL A 720 27.68 -22.14 -26.02
N VAL A 721 28.14 -22.79 -24.94
CA VAL A 721 29.40 -22.46 -24.25
C VAL A 721 30.16 -23.76 -23.94
N ASP A 722 31.46 -23.77 -24.25
CA ASP A 722 32.38 -24.84 -23.84
C ASP A 722 33.47 -24.31 -22.90
N LYS A 723 33.42 -24.71 -21.63
CA LYS A 723 34.41 -24.38 -20.59
C LYS A 723 35.05 -25.65 -20.04
N THR A 724 35.09 -26.74 -20.80
CA THR A 724 35.73 -27.99 -20.38
C THR A 724 37.26 -27.88 -20.24
N ALA A 725 37.86 -26.92 -20.94
CA ALA A 725 39.27 -26.55 -20.82
C ALA A 725 39.51 -25.32 -19.92
N ASN A 726 38.53 -24.89 -19.12
CA ASN A 726 38.65 -23.67 -18.30
C ASN A 726 39.83 -23.77 -17.32
N THR A 727 40.56 -22.65 -17.18
CA THR A 727 41.67 -22.45 -16.24
C THR A 727 41.45 -21.23 -15.33
N SER A 728 40.38 -20.45 -15.53
CA SER A 728 40.07 -19.28 -14.69
C SER A 728 39.67 -19.73 -13.27
N THR A 729 40.15 -18.98 -12.29
CA THR A 729 39.82 -19.10 -10.87
C THR A 729 38.79 -18.08 -10.40
N ASP A 730 38.21 -17.30 -11.33
CA ASP A 730 37.23 -16.28 -11.00
C ASP A 730 35.94 -16.93 -10.49
N GLN A 731 35.43 -16.41 -9.38
CA GLN A 731 34.21 -16.92 -8.77
C GLN A 731 32.99 -16.71 -9.67
N VAL A 732 32.95 -15.60 -10.40
CA VAL A 732 31.92 -15.30 -11.40
C VAL A 732 32.50 -15.54 -12.78
N GLN A 733 31.87 -16.43 -13.53
CA GLN A 733 32.18 -16.66 -14.93
C GLN A 733 31.10 -16.01 -15.79
N ASN A 734 31.52 -15.14 -16.71
CA ASN A 734 30.65 -14.55 -17.72
C ASN A 734 30.95 -15.19 -19.07
N ASP A 735 29.91 -15.65 -19.74
CA ASP A 735 29.95 -16.32 -21.03
C ASP A 735 29.11 -15.53 -22.03
N TYR A 736 29.74 -14.59 -22.72
CA TYR A 736 29.08 -13.65 -23.65
C TYR A 736 28.94 -14.16 -25.08
#